data_AF-A0A954QAC3-F1
#
_entry.id   AF-A0A954QAC3-F1
#
_cell.length_a   1.000
_cell.length_b   1.000
_cell.length_c   1.000
_cell.angle_alpha   90.00
_cell.angle_beta   90.00
_cell.angle_gamma   90.00
#
_symmetry.space_group_name_H-M   'P 1'
#
loop_
_entity.id
_entity.type
_entity.pdbx_description
1 polymer ?
#
loop_
_entity_poly.entity_id
_entity_poly.type
_entity_poly.pdbx_seq_one_letter_code
_entity_poly.pdbx_strand_id
1 'polypeptide(L)'
;QCGLPKKIALELFQPFIIRRLKELGHADTIKSAKKMLERKDEEVWDILEQVIKNHPVLLNRAPTLHRMGIQGFEPILVEGNAIHLHPLSCKGFNADFDGDQMAVHLPLSIEAQVEAHTLLLSTNNIFAPSNGRPIMSPSQDTVMGCNYVTLSLPNRKGQGMIFSSPEEADLAYSQGVIDIHAIVKVRLPAGRRLKTDDDSAKPGVLIETTYGRILFNAMLPEGMDFYNAPLKSGDLAAVISDCYQRLGRRPTIKLLDDMNHLGFTESTRSGLSFATDDLVTPDSKERYIGEAEKTVLKFKKLYERGVITDQERYNQVLDTWTHTREAITGEMMEAMKSDDRGGHGYVNPVYLMANSGARGGVEQIRQLAGMRGLMAKPTGEIIETPIKANFREGLTVLEYFSSTHGARKGLADTALKTADSGYLTRKLADVAQNVVITMEDCGTTQGITKGVIYRGEKVEVRLTDAIIGRVSRQNIVNPITDETIVRESQLITPEIARKIEDLGLERIQVRSPMTCDASLGVCRCCYGMDLSTGNMVEEGMAVGIIGAQSIGEPGTQLTMRTFHIGGTVNTSVEESETLSKREGTVRFTHMKVVRSSEGIDVVLTRNGEIAILDAKGREVEKYEVPTGATLLVEENQQVKAGQKLCQWNPHTIPILAEVAGKIRYEDVVEGETMKLEKDPSGHVRTVITEHKGELHPQVVLEDLDGKPLDVYYLPERAYILVEEGKKVSAGSVVAEMPREASGVTDITGGLPRVTEIFEARKPKDPAVIAEIDGVIEILGEKRRGKRTIVVRSESGIEREHLVPHGKRFLVHSGDIVKAGQALVDGPLVPHDILRVSGEEAVQQYLVHEIQSVYRSQRVEINDKHIEIIIARMLRKVKIENPGDTNLLPGLDMDRFEFRQANQALSGCLKITDKGETMFEEGTIVPREALEQENARIETMGGKPAKGGRPKPATASTQLLGITKASVQSASFISAASFQETTKVLTEAALAGKSDELVGLKENVILGHLIPAGTGFRTFQESEVRYRPEALQAMAAEKERALVTSFPLLQGGDDGNGASAETAPAEPVQSEPVPETSSILDSLFTPDEPSSSEGQ
;
A
#
# COMPACT_ATOMS: atom_id res chain seq x y z
N GLN A 1 -1.56 -27.75 -10.69
CA GLN A 1 -1.40 -29.14 -10.21
C GLN A 1 -0.30 -29.20 -9.15
N CYS A 2 -0.27 -30.24 -8.32
CA CYS A 2 0.81 -30.50 -7.35
C CYS A 2 1.20 -31.98 -7.35
N GLY A 3 2.46 -32.31 -7.10
CA GLY A 3 2.91 -33.69 -6.94
C GLY A 3 2.65 -34.19 -5.52
N LEU A 4 1.83 -35.23 -5.38
CA LEU A 4 1.51 -35.87 -4.11
C LEU A 4 2.16 -37.26 -4.02
N PRO A 5 3.01 -37.52 -3.01
CA PRO A 5 3.61 -38.84 -2.80
C PRO A 5 2.57 -39.95 -2.73
N LYS A 6 2.82 -41.05 -3.45
CA LYS A 6 1.95 -42.24 -3.47
C LYS A 6 1.54 -42.74 -2.09
N LYS A 7 2.46 -42.74 -1.11
CA LYS A 7 2.16 -43.16 0.27
C LYS A 7 1.19 -42.22 0.99
N ILE A 8 1.35 -40.91 0.79
CA ILE A 8 0.50 -39.88 1.41
C ILE A 8 -0.90 -39.95 0.76
N ALA A 9 -0.95 -40.08 -0.57
CA ALA A 9 -2.21 -40.23 -1.30
C ALA A 9 -2.99 -41.47 -0.85
N LEU A 10 -2.33 -42.61 -0.70
CA LEU A 10 -2.99 -43.85 -0.24
C LEU A 10 -3.61 -43.72 1.16
N GLU A 11 -2.95 -43.00 2.06
CA GLU A 11 -3.48 -42.75 3.41
C GLU A 11 -4.66 -41.77 3.39
N LEU A 12 -4.53 -40.65 2.68
CA LEU A 12 -5.59 -39.62 2.60
C LEU A 12 -6.86 -40.14 1.93
N PHE A 13 -6.72 -40.91 0.85
CA PHE A 13 -7.85 -41.40 0.05
C PHE A 13 -8.36 -42.78 0.50
N GLN A 14 -7.83 -43.34 1.59
CA GLN A 14 -8.16 -44.69 2.07
C GLN A 14 -9.68 -45.00 2.09
N PRO A 15 -10.58 -44.14 2.62
CA PRO A 15 -12.02 -44.44 2.65
C PRO A 15 -12.64 -44.54 1.24
N PHE A 16 -12.18 -43.70 0.31
CA PHE A 16 -12.67 -43.66 -1.06
C PHE A 16 -12.21 -44.89 -1.85
N ILE A 17 -10.96 -45.31 -1.66
CA ILE A 17 -10.41 -46.53 -2.27
C ILE A 17 -11.19 -47.76 -1.78
N ILE A 18 -11.42 -47.88 -0.46
CA ILE A 18 -12.17 -49.00 0.12
C ILE A 18 -13.58 -49.07 -0.44
N ARG A 19 -14.26 -47.93 -0.56
CA ARG A 19 -15.59 -47.86 -1.17
C ARG A 19 -15.55 -48.29 -2.62
N ARG A 20 -14.58 -47.82 -3.41
CA ARG A 20 -14.48 -48.11 -4.83
C ARG A 20 -14.11 -49.57 -5.11
N LEU A 21 -13.21 -50.16 -4.33
CA LEU A 21 -12.87 -51.59 -4.38
C LEU A 21 -14.11 -52.49 -4.16
N LYS A 22 -15.01 -52.07 -3.26
CA LYS A 22 -16.27 -52.78 -3.01
C LYS A 22 -17.26 -52.58 -4.16
N GLU A 23 -17.40 -51.36 -4.68
CA GLU A 23 -18.30 -51.06 -5.81
C GLU A 23 -17.91 -51.81 -7.08
N LEU A 24 -16.61 -52.00 -7.33
CA LEU A 24 -16.08 -52.73 -8.48
C LEU A 24 -16.03 -54.25 -8.28
N GLY A 25 -16.32 -54.75 -7.08
CA GLY A 25 -16.33 -56.19 -6.79
C GLY A 25 -14.95 -56.83 -6.57
N HIS A 26 -13.86 -56.05 -6.53
CA HIS A 26 -12.53 -56.58 -6.20
C HIS A 26 -12.45 -57.09 -4.75
N ALA A 27 -13.25 -56.51 -3.84
CA ALA A 27 -13.31 -56.93 -2.44
C ALA A 27 -14.76 -57.13 -1.94
N ASP A 28 -15.06 -58.33 -1.46
CA ASP A 28 -16.40 -58.67 -0.92
C ASP A 28 -16.74 -57.93 0.39
N THR A 29 -15.72 -57.61 1.20
CA THR A 29 -15.89 -56.98 2.51
C THR A 29 -14.91 -55.85 2.73
N ILE A 30 -15.29 -54.86 3.55
CA ILE A 30 -14.41 -53.75 3.97
C ILE A 30 -13.11 -54.27 4.57
N LYS A 31 -13.17 -55.37 5.32
CA LYS A 31 -11.97 -56.00 5.91
C LYS A 31 -11.05 -56.61 4.86
N SER A 32 -11.61 -57.19 3.79
CA SER A 32 -10.82 -57.67 2.64
C SER A 32 -10.17 -56.50 1.90
N ALA A 33 -10.94 -55.45 1.60
CA ALA A 33 -10.43 -54.23 0.96
C ALA A 33 -9.30 -53.58 1.77
N LYS A 34 -9.43 -53.52 3.10
CA LYS A 34 -8.39 -52.99 3.98
C LYS A 34 -7.10 -53.82 3.92
N LYS A 35 -7.20 -55.16 3.90
CA LYS A 35 -6.03 -56.04 3.72
C LYS A 35 -5.36 -55.85 2.37
N MET A 36 -6.15 -55.66 1.31
CA MET A 36 -5.67 -55.38 -0.04
C MET A 36 -4.85 -54.10 -0.09
N LEU A 37 -5.36 -53.05 0.56
CA LEU A 37 -4.70 -51.75 0.69
C LEU A 37 -3.43 -51.83 1.55
N GLU A 38 -3.43 -52.58 2.65
CA GLU A 38 -2.24 -52.81 3.49
C GLU A 38 -1.13 -53.57 2.74
N ARG A 39 -1.50 -54.52 1.87
CA ARG A 39 -0.55 -55.25 1.00
C ARG A 39 -0.09 -54.44 -0.22
N LYS A 40 -0.80 -53.35 -0.54
CA LYS A 40 -0.53 -52.46 -1.70
C LYS A 40 -0.59 -53.22 -3.03
N ASP A 41 -1.63 -54.03 -3.17
CA ASP A 41 -1.91 -54.79 -4.39
C ASP A 41 -2.04 -53.85 -5.62
N GLU A 42 -1.70 -54.31 -6.83
CA GLU A 42 -1.60 -53.45 -8.03
C GLU A 42 -2.92 -52.72 -8.34
N GLU A 43 -4.06 -53.39 -8.17
CA GLU A 43 -5.42 -52.84 -8.37
C GLU A 43 -5.69 -51.57 -7.54
N VAL A 44 -5.01 -51.41 -6.40
CA VAL A 44 -5.17 -50.26 -5.51
C VAL A 44 -4.63 -48.99 -6.17
N TRP A 45 -3.57 -49.09 -6.97
CA TRP A 45 -2.96 -47.94 -7.63
C TRP A 45 -3.82 -47.39 -8.76
N ASP A 46 -4.42 -48.28 -9.56
CA ASP A 46 -5.33 -47.91 -10.63
C ASP A 46 -6.58 -47.22 -10.08
N ILE A 47 -7.14 -47.75 -8.99
CA ILE A 47 -8.28 -47.14 -8.29
C ILE A 47 -7.90 -45.80 -7.68
N LEU A 48 -6.71 -45.69 -7.09
CA LEU A 48 -6.23 -44.44 -6.52
C LEU A 48 -6.13 -43.35 -7.58
N GLU A 49 -5.59 -43.66 -8.77
CA GLU A 49 -5.50 -42.71 -9.87
C GLU A 49 -6.90 -42.25 -10.36
N GLN A 50 -7.87 -43.17 -10.44
CA GLN A 50 -9.26 -42.84 -10.76
C GLN A 50 -9.91 -41.94 -9.71
N VAL A 51 -9.70 -42.22 -8.43
CA VAL A 51 -10.29 -41.47 -7.31
C VAL A 51 -9.70 -40.05 -7.21
N ILE A 52 -8.41 -39.90 -7.54
CA ILE A 52 -7.71 -38.60 -7.50
C ILE A 52 -8.18 -37.67 -8.63
N LYS A 53 -8.61 -38.22 -9.77
CA LYS A 53 -9.03 -37.41 -10.93
C LYS A 53 -10.20 -36.50 -10.56
N ASN A 54 -10.06 -35.20 -10.86
CA ASN A 54 -11.01 -34.14 -10.52
C ASN A 54 -11.27 -33.94 -9.02
N HIS A 55 -10.45 -34.53 -8.13
CA HIS A 55 -10.56 -34.33 -6.69
C HIS A 55 -9.44 -33.39 -6.21
N PRO A 56 -9.74 -32.10 -5.92
CA PRO A 56 -8.72 -31.14 -5.52
C PRO A 56 -8.22 -31.46 -4.11
N VAL A 57 -6.97 -31.10 -3.82
CA VAL A 57 -6.38 -31.06 -2.48
C VAL A 57 -6.00 -29.63 -2.14
N LEU A 58 -6.10 -29.26 -0.87
CA LEU A 58 -5.68 -27.95 -0.39
C LEU A 58 -4.27 -28.07 0.18
N LEU A 59 -3.34 -27.26 -0.33
CA LEU A 59 -2.02 -27.10 0.24
C LEU A 59 -2.01 -25.87 1.14
N ASN A 60 -1.42 -26.00 2.32
CA ASN A 60 -1.27 -24.92 3.30
C ASN A 60 0.18 -24.82 3.79
N ARG A 61 0.73 -23.61 3.80
CA ARG A 61 2.01 -23.31 4.46
C ARG A 61 1.77 -22.44 5.69
N ALA A 62 2.20 -22.93 6.85
CA ALA A 62 2.15 -22.17 8.10
C ALA A 62 3.40 -21.29 8.25
N PRO A 63 3.28 -20.05 8.78
CA PRO A 63 2.05 -19.36 9.18
C PRO A 63 1.28 -18.75 7.99
N THR A 64 -0.05 -18.91 7.98
CA THR A 64 -0.92 -18.38 6.92
C THR A 64 -1.20 -16.88 7.14
N LEU A 65 -0.36 -16.01 6.60
CA LEU A 65 -0.50 -14.54 6.77
C LEU A 65 -1.56 -13.91 5.85
N HIS A 66 -1.83 -14.54 4.72
CA HIS A 66 -2.77 -14.09 3.70
C HIS A 66 -3.43 -15.28 3.03
N ARG A 67 -4.56 -15.04 2.37
CA ARG A 67 -5.36 -16.12 1.74
C ARG A 67 -4.62 -16.98 0.71
N MET A 68 -3.53 -16.52 0.09
CA MET A 68 -2.74 -17.36 -0.86
C MET A 68 -1.86 -18.39 -0.16
N GLY A 69 -1.71 -18.31 1.17
CA GLY A 69 -1.06 -19.36 1.95
C GLY A 69 -1.87 -20.66 2.01
N ILE A 70 -3.10 -20.67 1.47
CA ILE A 70 -3.92 -21.87 1.23
C ILE A 70 -4.42 -21.83 -0.21
N GLN A 71 -4.11 -22.84 -1.02
CA GLN A 71 -4.60 -22.95 -2.39
C GLN A 71 -4.99 -24.39 -2.73
N GLY A 72 -5.98 -24.53 -3.63
CA GLY A 72 -6.40 -25.79 -4.20
C GLY A 72 -5.52 -26.19 -5.39
N PHE A 73 -5.18 -27.47 -5.46
CA PHE A 73 -4.44 -28.09 -6.55
C PHE A 73 -5.03 -29.44 -6.91
N GLU A 74 -4.93 -29.81 -8.17
CA GLU A 74 -5.16 -31.20 -8.60
C GLU A 74 -3.90 -32.04 -8.30
N PRO A 75 -4.04 -33.19 -7.60
CA PRO A 75 -2.91 -34.05 -7.26
C PRO A 75 -2.45 -34.85 -8.48
N ILE A 76 -1.12 -34.97 -8.62
CA ILE A 76 -0.46 -35.92 -9.51
C ILE A 76 0.36 -36.87 -8.65
N LEU A 77 0.19 -38.17 -8.84
CA LEU A 77 0.96 -39.17 -8.09
C LEU A 77 2.45 -39.09 -8.45
N VAL A 78 3.30 -38.88 -7.45
CA VAL A 78 4.76 -38.88 -7.58
C VAL A 78 5.40 -39.92 -6.68
N GLU A 79 6.57 -40.40 -7.10
CA GLU A 79 7.43 -41.25 -6.28
C GLU A 79 8.16 -40.43 -5.20
N GLY A 80 8.56 -41.10 -4.12
CA GLY A 80 9.26 -40.47 -2.99
C GLY A 80 8.34 -40.07 -1.84
N ASN A 81 8.81 -39.16 -0.98
CA ASN A 81 8.10 -38.67 0.21
C ASN A 81 7.96 -37.14 0.25
N ALA A 82 8.32 -36.43 -0.84
CA ALA A 82 8.29 -34.97 -0.91
C ALA A 82 7.10 -34.49 -1.76
N ILE A 83 6.46 -33.42 -1.32
CA ILE A 83 5.39 -32.76 -2.10
C ILE A 83 6.06 -31.89 -3.17
N HIS A 84 5.64 -32.01 -4.43
CA HIS A 84 6.11 -31.13 -5.50
C HIS A 84 5.15 -29.94 -5.65
N LEU A 85 5.68 -28.73 -5.51
CA LEU A 85 4.94 -27.49 -5.68
C LEU A 85 5.31 -26.83 -7.02
N HIS A 86 4.33 -26.20 -7.68
CA HIS A 86 4.59 -25.46 -8.91
C HIS A 86 5.40 -24.17 -8.63
N PRO A 87 6.49 -23.86 -9.39
CA PRO A 87 7.36 -22.71 -9.11
C PRO A 87 6.65 -21.36 -9.05
N LEU A 88 5.64 -21.13 -9.90
CA LEU A 88 4.88 -19.87 -9.92
C LEU A 88 4.03 -19.66 -8.65
N SER A 89 3.70 -20.73 -7.92
CA SER A 89 2.93 -20.66 -6.68
C SER A 89 3.82 -20.40 -5.46
N CYS A 90 5.13 -20.61 -5.54
CA CYS A 90 6.04 -20.46 -4.39
C CYS A 90 6.00 -19.06 -3.79
N LYS A 91 5.93 -18.02 -4.63
CA LYS A 91 5.81 -16.63 -4.18
C LYS A 91 4.52 -16.37 -3.41
N GLY A 92 3.42 -17.03 -3.79
CA GLY A 92 2.13 -16.95 -3.10
C GLY A 92 2.13 -17.64 -1.72
N PHE A 93 2.91 -18.71 -1.56
CA PHE A 93 3.11 -19.37 -0.26
C PHE A 93 4.24 -18.74 0.57
N ASN A 94 5.03 -17.85 -0.04
CA ASN A 94 6.33 -17.41 0.45
C ASN A 94 7.23 -18.61 0.85
N ALA A 95 7.19 -19.66 0.03
CA ALA A 95 7.85 -20.94 0.30
C ALA A 95 9.28 -20.97 -0.25
N ASP A 96 10.21 -21.41 0.59
CA ASP A 96 11.60 -21.66 0.23
C ASP A 96 11.88 -23.17 0.26
N PHE A 97 12.85 -23.65 -0.53
CA PHE A 97 13.16 -25.08 -0.64
C PHE A 97 14.36 -25.50 0.23
N ASP A 98 14.50 -24.91 1.42
CA ASP A 98 15.57 -25.20 2.39
C ASP A 98 15.15 -26.19 3.50
N GLY A 99 13.93 -26.72 3.42
CA GLY A 99 13.37 -27.65 4.40
C GLY A 99 11.93 -27.36 4.83
N ASP A 100 11.29 -26.35 4.23
CA ASP A 100 9.89 -26.01 4.49
C ASP A 100 8.94 -27.20 4.32
N GLN A 101 7.92 -27.22 5.16
CA GLN A 101 6.87 -28.24 5.16
C GLN A 101 5.52 -27.61 4.84
N MET A 102 4.70 -28.34 4.10
CA MET A 102 3.32 -27.94 3.77
C MET A 102 2.35 -29.02 4.26
N ALA A 103 1.21 -28.58 4.77
CA ALA A 103 0.09 -29.46 5.11
C ALA A 103 -0.80 -29.68 3.89
N VAL A 104 -1.34 -30.89 3.77
CA VAL A 104 -2.30 -31.27 2.74
C VAL A 104 -3.64 -31.55 3.40
N HIS A 105 -4.70 -30.91 2.93
CA HIS A 105 -6.07 -31.16 3.38
C HIS A 105 -6.93 -31.68 2.24
N LEU A 106 -7.76 -32.69 2.53
CA LEU A 106 -8.65 -33.31 1.56
C LEU A 106 -10.09 -32.83 1.78
N PRO A 107 -10.71 -32.06 0.85
CA PRO A 107 -12.11 -31.67 0.94
C PRO A 107 -13.03 -32.89 0.74
N LEU A 108 -13.81 -33.24 1.76
CA LEU A 108 -14.62 -34.47 1.75
C LEU A 108 -16.04 -34.27 1.20
N SER A 109 -16.70 -33.15 1.52
CA SER A 109 -18.06 -32.88 1.05
C SER A 109 -18.04 -32.38 -0.39
N ILE A 110 -19.15 -32.60 -1.11
CA ILE A 110 -19.28 -32.17 -2.51
C ILE A 110 -19.21 -30.64 -2.58
N GLU A 111 -19.85 -29.96 -1.65
CA GLU A 111 -19.85 -28.50 -1.53
C GLU A 111 -18.42 -27.97 -1.36
N ALA A 112 -17.61 -28.60 -0.50
CA ALA A 112 -16.21 -28.21 -0.28
C ALA A 112 -15.34 -28.49 -1.51
N GLN A 113 -15.59 -29.56 -2.25
CA GLN A 113 -14.88 -29.85 -3.50
C GLN A 113 -15.22 -28.83 -4.59
N VAL A 114 -16.49 -28.48 -4.73
CA VAL A 114 -16.96 -27.45 -5.67
C VAL A 114 -16.40 -26.07 -5.30
N GLU A 115 -16.41 -25.72 -4.02
CA GLU A 115 -15.82 -24.48 -3.51
C GLU A 115 -14.30 -24.44 -3.77
N ALA A 116 -13.59 -25.56 -3.52
CA ALA A 116 -12.16 -25.66 -3.79
C ALA A 116 -11.83 -25.47 -5.27
N HIS A 117 -12.60 -26.07 -6.18
CA HIS A 117 -12.43 -25.90 -7.62
C HIS A 117 -12.77 -24.48 -8.11
N THR A 118 -13.85 -23.90 -7.58
CA THR A 118 -14.39 -22.63 -8.08
C THR A 118 -13.64 -21.44 -7.52
N LEU A 119 -13.21 -21.49 -6.25
CA LEU A 119 -12.62 -20.35 -5.54
C LEU A 119 -11.15 -20.54 -5.20
N LEU A 120 -10.75 -21.72 -4.68
CA LEU A 120 -9.42 -21.91 -4.10
C LEU A 120 -8.36 -22.37 -5.10
N LEU A 121 -8.76 -22.90 -6.26
CA LEU A 121 -7.83 -23.39 -7.28
C LEU A 121 -6.78 -22.33 -7.63
N SER A 122 -5.52 -22.73 -7.75
CA SER A 122 -4.42 -21.80 -8.00
C SER A 122 -4.62 -20.95 -9.26
N THR A 123 -5.27 -21.49 -10.29
CA THR A 123 -5.59 -20.80 -11.55
C THR A 123 -6.58 -19.64 -11.40
N ASN A 124 -7.38 -19.63 -10.33
CA ASN A 124 -8.31 -18.53 -10.04
C ASN A 124 -7.62 -17.39 -9.28
N ASN A 125 -6.44 -17.66 -8.69
CA ASN A 125 -5.80 -16.81 -7.69
C ASN A 125 -4.45 -16.26 -8.18
N ILE A 126 -4.48 -15.55 -9.31
CA ILE A 126 -3.27 -15.05 -10.00
C ILE A 126 -2.80 -13.69 -9.44
N PHE A 127 -3.74 -12.85 -9.02
CA PHE A 127 -3.47 -11.47 -8.58
C PHE A 127 -3.50 -11.34 -7.06
N ALA A 128 -2.62 -10.48 -6.55
CA ALA A 128 -2.59 -10.13 -5.14
C ALA A 128 -3.83 -9.29 -4.76
N PRO A 129 -4.55 -9.64 -3.69
CA PRO A 129 -5.71 -8.86 -3.25
C PRO A 129 -5.34 -7.48 -2.68
N SER A 130 -4.07 -7.25 -2.34
CA SER A 130 -3.59 -5.99 -1.74
C SER A 130 -3.48 -4.84 -2.75
N ASN A 131 -3.04 -5.12 -3.97
CA ASN A 131 -2.72 -4.11 -5.00
C ASN A 131 -3.14 -4.49 -6.43
N GLY A 132 -3.62 -5.71 -6.67
CA GLY A 132 -4.02 -6.18 -8.00
C GLY A 132 -2.86 -6.49 -8.95
N ARG A 133 -1.61 -6.52 -8.47
CA ARG A 133 -0.47 -6.98 -9.27
C ARG A 133 -0.42 -8.51 -9.30
N PRO A 134 0.10 -9.13 -10.38
CA PRO A 134 0.20 -10.58 -10.45
C PRO A 134 1.19 -11.08 -9.38
N ILE A 135 0.69 -11.92 -8.46
CA ILE A 135 1.53 -12.59 -7.46
C ILE A 135 2.16 -13.84 -8.05
N MET A 136 1.41 -14.55 -8.90
CA MET A 136 1.91 -15.62 -9.74
C MET A 136 2.66 -15.01 -10.92
N SER A 137 3.90 -14.62 -10.66
CA SER A 137 4.82 -14.07 -11.66
C SER A 137 6.07 -14.94 -11.73
N PRO A 138 6.74 -15.01 -12.88
CA PRO A 138 8.10 -15.55 -12.97
C PRO A 138 8.99 -14.99 -11.85
N SER A 139 9.81 -15.85 -11.27
CA SER A 139 10.74 -15.51 -10.20
C SER A 139 12.15 -15.95 -10.56
N GLN A 140 13.15 -15.27 -9.98
CA GLN A 140 14.57 -15.65 -10.03
C GLN A 140 15.02 -16.10 -11.43
N ASP A 141 15.36 -17.37 -11.59
CA ASP A 141 15.96 -17.95 -12.80
C ASP A 141 15.09 -17.75 -14.05
N THR A 142 13.76 -17.84 -13.92
CA THR A 142 12.84 -17.62 -15.02
C THR A 142 12.90 -16.16 -15.52
N VAL A 143 12.99 -15.20 -14.59
CA VAL A 143 13.16 -13.77 -14.90
C VAL A 143 14.51 -13.55 -15.56
N MET A 144 15.56 -14.17 -15.03
CA MET A 144 16.92 -14.08 -15.58
C MET A 144 16.96 -14.58 -17.03
N GLY A 145 16.38 -15.74 -17.33
CA GLY A 145 16.31 -16.27 -18.68
C GLY A 145 15.53 -15.38 -19.64
N CYS A 146 14.36 -14.88 -19.23
CA CYS A 146 13.57 -13.95 -20.06
C CYS A 146 14.31 -12.62 -20.31
N ASN A 147 14.99 -12.09 -19.29
CA ASN A 147 15.78 -10.88 -19.42
C ASN A 147 16.97 -11.10 -20.37
N TYR A 148 17.71 -12.20 -20.18
CA TYR A 148 18.85 -12.57 -21.02
C TYR A 148 18.45 -12.58 -22.50
N VAL A 149 17.41 -13.32 -22.86
CA VAL A 149 16.91 -13.44 -24.24
C VAL A 149 16.54 -12.07 -24.84
N THR A 150 15.95 -11.18 -24.04
CA THR A 150 15.47 -9.87 -24.52
C THR A 150 16.54 -8.77 -24.55
N LEU A 151 17.77 -9.06 -24.10
CA LEU A 151 18.90 -8.15 -24.21
C LEU A 151 19.31 -7.89 -25.66
N SER A 152 19.83 -6.69 -25.87
CA SER A 152 20.46 -6.26 -27.12
C SER A 152 21.94 -6.01 -26.87
N LEU A 153 22.79 -6.62 -27.68
CA LEU A 153 24.24 -6.41 -27.62
C LEU A 153 24.75 -5.91 -28.98
N PRO A 154 25.62 -4.90 -29.02
CA PRO A 154 26.24 -4.45 -30.26
C PRO A 154 27.25 -5.49 -30.77
N ASN A 155 27.57 -5.42 -32.07
CA ASN A 155 28.62 -6.19 -32.76
C ASN A 155 28.40 -7.71 -32.77
N ARG A 156 27.16 -8.15 -33.02
CA ARG A 156 26.79 -9.57 -33.09
C ARG A 156 26.62 -10.07 -34.52
N LYS A 157 26.74 -11.39 -34.68
CA LYS A 157 26.56 -12.05 -35.98
C LYS A 157 25.14 -11.82 -36.48
N GLY A 158 25.00 -11.29 -37.70
CA GLY A 158 23.71 -10.95 -38.29
C GLY A 158 23.18 -9.55 -37.97
N GLN A 159 23.98 -8.68 -37.35
CA GLN A 159 23.59 -7.30 -37.07
C GLN A 159 23.22 -6.54 -38.35
N GLY A 160 22.08 -5.85 -38.32
CA GLY A 160 21.57 -5.04 -39.42
C GLY A 160 20.88 -5.83 -40.54
N MET A 161 20.77 -7.16 -40.42
CA MET A 161 19.99 -7.97 -41.36
C MET A 161 18.50 -7.61 -41.29
N ILE A 162 17.84 -7.66 -42.45
CA ILE A 162 16.42 -7.33 -42.60
C ILE A 162 15.66 -8.61 -42.91
N PHE A 163 14.61 -8.90 -42.16
CA PHE A 163 13.72 -10.04 -42.35
C PHE A 163 12.32 -9.59 -42.70
N SER A 164 11.67 -10.37 -43.57
CA SER A 164 10.31 -10.14 -44.03
C SER A 164 9.26 -10.59 -43.01
N SER A 165 9.56 -11.64 -42.23
CA SER A 165 8.69 -12.17 -41.18
C SER A 165 9.48 -12.71 -39.96
N PRO A 166 8.82 -12.87 -38.80
CA PRO A 166 9.40 -13.55 -37.63
C PRO A 166 9.88 -14.98 -37.92
N GLU A 167 9.15 -15.74 -38.74
CA GLU A 167 9.51 -17.12 -39.07
C GLU A 167 10.80 -17.21 -39.90
N GLU A 168 11.06 -16.21 -40.76
CA GLU A 168 12.32 -16.12 -41.50
C GLU A 168 13.50 -15.88 -40.56
N ALA A 169 13.30 -15.09 -39.51
CA ALA A 169 14.33 -14.87 -38.49
C ALA A 169 14.59 -16.15 -37.67
N ASP A 170 13.55 -16.93 -37.34
CA ASP A 170 13.68 -18.24 -36.66
C ASP A 170 14.46 -19.26 -37.49
N LEU A 171 14.21 -19.30 -38.81
CA LEU A 171 15.00 -20.13 -39.72
C LEU A 171 16.47 -19.69 -39.76
N ALA A 172 16.72 -18.38 -39.84
CA ALA A 172 18.07 -17.84 -39.87
C ALA A 172 18.84 -18.13 -38.57
N TYR A 173 18.17 -18.10 -37.42
CA TYR A 173 18.77 -18.47 -36.14
C TYR A 173 19.06 -19.97 -36.08
N SER A 174 18.12 -20.81 -36.53
CA SER A 174 18.27 -22.27 -36.58
C SER A 174 19.44 -22.70 -37.47
N GLN A 175 19.72 -21.95 -38.54
CA GLN A 175 20.89 -22.15 -39.41
C GLN A 175 22.19 -21.55 -38.87
N GLY A 176 22.13 -20.86 -37.72
CA GLY A 176 23.28 -20.19 -37.10
C GLY A 176 23.76 -18.95 -37.87
N VAL A 177 22.92 -18.33 -38.70
CA VAL A 177 23.24 -17.12 -39.47
C VAL A 177 23.19 -15.89 -38.59
N ILE A 178 22.24 -15.84 -37.66
CA ILE A 178 22.08 -14.76 -36.67
C ILE A 178 22.31 -15.26 -35.25
N ASP A 179 22.73 -14.35 -34.37
CA ASP A 179 22.87 -14.59 -32.93
C ASP A 179 21.65 -14.06 -32.16
N ILE A 180 21.40 -14.58 -30.95
CA ILE A 180 20.18 -14.29 -30.17
C ILE A 180 20.06 -12.80 -29.79
N HIS A 181 21.19 -12.15 -29.46
CA HIS A 181 21.24 -10.75 -29.09
C HIS A 181 21.52 -9.81 -30.27
N ALA A 182 21.56 -10.32 -31.50
CA ALA A 182 21.85 -9.51 -32.68
C ALA A 182 20.70 -8.53 -32.97
N ILE A 183 21.09 -7.28 -33.24
CA ILE A 183 20.14 -6.22 -33.61
C ILE A 183 19.75 -6.44 -35.09
N VAL A 184 18.50 -6.78 -35.31
CA VAL A 184 17.92 -7.12 -36.62
C VAL A 184 16.71 -6.24 -36.90
N LYS A 185 16.34 -6.12 -38.17
CA LYS A 185 15.19 -5.34 -38.60
C LYS A 185 14.12 -6.27 -39.12
N VAL A 186 12.93 -6.27 -38.53
CA VAL A 186 11.84 -7.18 -38.89
C VAL A 186 10.56 -6.40 -39.15
N ARG A 187 9.79 -6.82 -40.15
CA ARG A 187 8.46 -6.26 -40.39
C ARG A 187 7.50 -6.72 -39.28
N LEU A 188 6.82 -5.76 -38.66
CA LEU A 188 5.87 -6.04 -37.60
C LEU A 188 4.65 -6.83 -38.15
N PRO A 189 4.24 -7.95 -37.52
CA PRO A 189 3.11 -8.77 -37.98
C PRO A 189 1.80 -7.98 -38.12
N ALA A 190 1.00 -8.31 -39.13
CA ALA A 190 -0.31 -7.69 -39.32
C ALA A 190 -1.19 -7.98 -38.09
N GLY A 191 -1.70 -6.93 -37.43
CA GLY A 191 -2.59 -7.05 -36.27
C GLY A 191 -1.95 -6.81 -34.90
N ARG A 192 -0.61 -6.69 -34.79
CA ARG A 192 0.05 -6.27 -33.54
C ARG A 192 0.34 -4.77 -33.55
N ARG A 193 0.34 -4.13 -32.38
CA ARG A 193 0.83 -2.75 -32.18
C ARG A 193 2.16 -2.80 -31.45
N LEU A 194 3.02 -1.79 -31.66
CA LEU A 194 4.24 -1.66 -30.88
C LEU A 194 3.91 -1.05 -29.52
N LYS A 195 4.39 -1.65 -28.41
CA LYS A 195 4.25 -1.05 -27.09
C LYS A 195 5.35 0.00 -26.88
N THR A 196 5.12 1.21 -27.37
CA THR A 196 5.94 2.41 -27.14
C THR A 196 5.05 3.56 -26.68
N ASP A 197 5.58 4.53 -25.93
CA ASP A 197 4.86 5.75 -25.50
C ASP A 197 4.36 6.59 -26.69
N ASP A 198 4.90 6.36 -27.88
CA ASP A 198 4.40 6.88 -29.15
C ASP A 198 3.40 5.90 -29.80
N ASP A 199 2.13 6.34 -29.88
CA ASP A 199 1.00 5.66 -30.55
C ASP A 199 1.12 5.63 -32.10
N SER A 200 2.30 5.97 -32.63
CA SER A 200 2.54 6.25 -34.06
C SER A 200 2.94 5.03 -34.89
N ALA A 201 3.25 3.88 -34.28
CA ALA A 201 3.68 2.68 -34.98
C ALA A 201 2.49 1.86 -35.50
N LYS A 202 2.05 2.14 -36.74
CA LYS A 202 1.05 1.35 -37.46
C LYS A 202 1.53 -0.10 -37.71
N PRO A 203 0.62 -1.10 -37.79
CA PRO A 203 0.96 -2.47 -38.20
C PRO A 203 1.68 -2.49 -39.56
N GLY A 204 2.72 -3.32 -39.70
CA GLY A 204 3.49 -3.45 -40.95
C GLY A 204 4.71 -2.52 -41.09
N VAL A 205 5.01 -1.70 -40.08
CA VAL A 205 6.26 -0.92 -40.03
C VAL A 205 7.46 -1.84 -39.76
N LEU A 206 8.60 -1.45 -40.33
CA LEU A 206 9.88 -2.13 -40.18
C LEU A 206 10.51 -1.67 -38.85
N ILE A 207 10.57 -2.58 -37.87
CA ILE A 207 11.05 -2.28 -36.52
C ILE A 207 12.46 -2.80 -36.30
N GLU A 208 13.25 -2.07 -35.52
CA GLU A 208 14.55 -2.52 -35.05
C GLU A 208 14.38 -3.29 -33.72
N THR A 209 14.78 -4.55 -33.71
CA THR A 209 14.57 -5.46 -32.56
C THR A 209 15.72 -6.49 -32.48
N THR A 210 15.61 -7.47 -31.59
CA THR A 210 16.56 -8.59 -31.51
C THR A 210 15.86 -9.91 -31.78
N TYR A 211 16.61 -10.92 -32.20
CA TYR A 211 16.04 -12.26 -32.39
C TYR A 211 15.39 -12.80 -31.11
N GLY A 212 16.04 -12.63 -29.96
CA GLY A 212 15.46 -13.07 -28.69
C GLY A 212 14.16 -12.34 -28.34
N ARG A 213 14.01 -11.05 -28.67
CA ARG A 213 12.70 -10.36 -28.52
C ARG A 213 11.65 -10.94 -29.46
N ILE A 214 12.01 -11.33 -30.69
CA ILE A 214 11.09 -12.00 -31.62
C ILE A 214 10.63 -13.34 -31.03
N LEU A 215 11.57 -14.14 -30.50
CA LEU A 215 11.28 -15.41 -29.82
C LEU A 215 10.32 -15.22 -28.64
N PHE A 216 10.59 -14.22 -27.78
CA PHE A 216 9.70 -13.89 -26.67
C PHE A 216 8.30 -13.47 -27.15
N ASN A 217 8.22 -12.66 -28.21
CA ASN A 217 6.94 -12.22 -28.76
C ASN A 217 6.18 -13.34 -29.51
N ALA A 218 6.88 -14.37 -30.03
CA ALA A 218 6.24 -15.52 -30.66
C ALA A 218 5.44 -16.37 -29.66
N MET A 219 5.86 -16.39 -28.40
CA MET A 219 5.16 -17.02 -27.28
C MET A 219 3.84 -16.31 -26.91
N LEU A 220 3.74 -15.00 -27.17
CA LEU A 220 2.57 -14.22 -26.76
C LEU A 220 1.31 -14.63 -27.52
N PRO A 221 0.15 -14.73 -26.85
CA PRO A 221 -1.11 -15.04 -27.49
C PRO A 221 -1.51 -13.96 -28.51
N GLU A 222 -2.35 -14.35 -29.47
CA GLU A 222 -2.91 -13.42 -30.46
C GLU A 222 -3.70 -12.29 -29.79
N GLY A 223 -3.54 -11.05 -30.27
CA GLY A 223 -4.14 -9.84 -29.68
C GLY A 223 -3.24 -9.06 -28.70
N MET A 224 -2.06 -9.57 -28.37
CA MET A 224 -1.05 -8.86 -27.58
C MET A 224 -0.18 -7.92 -28.43
N ASP A 225 0.33 -6.87 -27.78
CA ASP A 225 1.29 -5.94 -28.39
C ASP A 225 2.67 -6.58 -28.55
N PHE A 226 3.49 -5.99 -29.42
CA PHE A 226 4.89 -6.36 -29.57
C PHE A 226 5.74 -5.61 -28.55
N TYR A 227 6.39 -6.35 -27.65
CA TYR A 227 7.26 -5.80 -26.61
C TYR A 227 8.70 -5.71 -27.11
N ASN A 228 9.25 -4.50 -27.19
CA ASN A 228 10.59 -4.24 -27.75
C ASN A 228 11.56 -3.60 -26.75
N ALA A 229 11.58 -4.10 -25.52
CA ALA A 229 12.47 -3.64 -24.45
C ALA A 229 13.10 -4.84 -23.73
N PRO A 230 14.26 -4.68 -23.07
CA PRO A 230 14.81 -5.71 -22.19
C PRO A 230 13.87 -5.89 -20.99
N LEU A 231 13.26 -7.06 -20.87
CA LEU A 231 12.18 -7.29 -19.92
C LEU A 231 12.73 -7.60 -18.53
N LYS A 232 12.47 -6.71 -17.57
CA LYS A 232 12.78 -6.92 -16.15
C LYS A 232 11.62 -7.63 -15.44
N SER A 233 11.83 -8.03 -14.19
CA SER A 233 10.79 -8.62 -13.35
C SER A 233 9.48 -7.81 -13.34
N GLY A 234 9.58 -6.48 -13.22
CA GLY A 234 8.42 -5.58 -13.26
C GLY A 234 7.73 -5.52 -14.62
N ASP A 235 8.50 -5.57 -15.71
CA ASP A 235 7.95 -5.54 -17.07
C ASP A 235 7.24 -6.84 -17.42
N LEU A 236 7.78 -7.99 -16.98
CA LEU A 236 7.12 -9.29 -17.12
C LEU A 236 5.78 -9.33 -16.38
N ALA A 237 5.73 -8.75 -15.17
CA ALA A 237 4.47 -8.58 -14.43
C ALA A 237 3.48 -7.68 -15.19
N ALA A 238 3.95 -6.63 -15.86
CA ALA A 238 3.10 -5.79 -16.70
C ALA A 238 2.56 -6.53 -17.93
N VAL A 239 3.38 -7.36 -18.60
CA VAL A 239 2.94 -8.22 -19.72
C VAL A 239 1.81 -9.15 -19.29
N ILE A 240 1.92 -9.76 -18.10
CA ILE A 240 0.88 -10.64 -17.53
C ILE A 240 -0.41 -9.84 -17.24
N SER A 241 -0.27 -8.64 -16.68
CA SER A 241 -1.42 -7.78 -16.40
C SER A 241 -2.15 -7.34 -17.67
N ASP A 242 -1.40 -6.96 -18.71
CA ASP A 242 -1.97 -6.59 -20.02
C ASP A 242 -2.72 -7.77 -20.65
N CYS A 243 -2.15 -8.98 -20.60
CA CYS A 243 -2.77 -10.19 -21.11
C CYS A 243 -4.11 -10.46 -20.42
N TYR A 244 -4.15 -10.31 -19.10
CA TYR A 244 -5.37 -10.50 -18.34
C TYR A 244 -6.45 -9.46 -18.66
N GLN A 245 -6.07 -8.19 -18.77
CA GLN A 245 -7.01 -7.10 -19.07
C GLN A 245 -7.60 -7.21 -20.48
N ARG A 246 -6.81 -7.66 -21.47
CA ARG A 246 -7.25 -7.73 -22.87
C ARG A 246 -7.89 -9.07 -23.26
N LEU A 247 -7.29 -10.18 -22.85
CA LEU A 247 -7.64 -11.53 -23.31
C LEU A 247 -8.28 -12.39 -22.20
N GLY A 248 -8.28 -11.90 -20.96
CA GLY A 248 -8.86 -12.58 -19.82
C GLY A 248 -8.01 -13.72 -19.26
N ARG A 249 -8.65 -14.58 -18.45
CA ARG A 249 -7.96 -15.55 -17.59
C ARG A 249 -7.29 -16.71 -18.34
N ARG A 250 -7.99 -17.36 -19.27
CA ARG A 250 -7.51 -18.59 -19.94
C ARG A 250 -6.19 -18.36 -20.71
N PRO A 251 -6.08 -17.34 -21.58
CA PRO A 251 -4.82 -17.05 -22.28
C PRO A 251 -3.69 -16.66 -21.32
N THR A 252 -4.01 -15.96 -20.23
CA THR A 252 -3.04 -15.56 -19.20
C THR A 252 -2.40 -16.76 -18.51
N ILE A 253 -3.18 -17.79 -18.17
CA ILE A 253 -2.64 -19.01 -17.54
C ILE A 253 -1.66 -19.72 -18.49
N LYS A 254 -2.05 -19.88 -19.76
CA LYS A 254 -1.16 -20.50 -20.75
C LYS A 254 0.12 -19.68 -20.93
N LEU A 255 0.00 -18.36 -21.02
CA LEU A 255 1.13 -17.44 -21.10
C LEU A 255 2.08 -17.59 -19.90
N LEU A 256 1.56 -17.76 -18.68
CA LEU A 256 2.37 -17.95 -17.48
C LEU A 256 3.21 -19.22 -17.54
N ASP A 257 2.61 -20.34 -17.96
CA ASP A 257 3.33 -21.61 -18.10
C ASP A 257 4.36 -21.55 -19.23
N ASP A 258 3.98 -21.01 -20.40
CA ASP A 258 4.87 -20.85 -21.55
C ASP A 258 6.07 -19.94 -21.20
N MET A 259 5.81 -18.84 -20.48
CA MET A 259 6.85 -17.92 -19.99
C MET A 259 7.78 -18.59 -18.98
N ASN A 260 7.24 -19.47 -18.13
CA ASN A 260 8.04 -20.24 -17.19
C ASN A 260 8.96 -21.24 -17.90
N HIS A 261 8.42 -21.96 -18.88
CA HIS A 261 9.19 -22.90 -19.69
C HIS A 261 10.27 -22.22 -20.52
N LEU A 262 9.95 -21.09 -21.16
CA LEU A 262 10.92 -20.30 -21.92
C LEU A 262 12.04 -19.80 -21.00
N GLY A 263 11.68 -19.21 -19.85
CA GLY A 263 12.65 -18.70 -18.89
C GLY A 263 13.61 -19.78 -18.37
N PHE A 264 13.12 -20.96 -17.99
CA PHE A 264 14.00 -22.05 -17.55
C PHE A 264 14.89 -22.61 -18.66
N THR A 265 14.33 -22.77 -19.87
CA THR A 265 15.07 -23.29 -21.03
C THR A 265 16.22 -22.36 -21.39
N GLU A 266 15.93 -21.06 -21.47
CA GLU A 266 16.91 -20.06 -21.87
C GLU A 266 17.88 -19.72 -20.74
N SER A 267 17.46 -19.79 -19.48
CA SER A 267 18.37 -19.74 -18.33
C SER A 267 19.39 -20.89 -18.39
N THR A 268 18.95 -22.11 -18.68
CA THR A 268 19.83 -23.28 -18.84
C THR A 268 20.77 -23.12 -20.04
N ARG A 269 20.26 -22.66 -21.19
CA ARG A 269 21.06 -22.45 -22.41
C ARG A 269 22.08 -21.33 -22.27
N SER A 270 21.76 -20.28 -21.51
CA SER A 270 22.66 -19.15 -21.30
C SER A 270 23.98 -19.55 -20.64
N GLY A 271 24.00 -20.66 -19.89
CA GLY A 271 25.20 -21.15 -19.19
C GLY A 271 25.78 -20.14 -18.21
N LEU A 272 24.97 -19.17 -17.73
CA LEU A 272 25.41 -18.15 -16.80
C LEU A 272 25.88 -18.81 -15.50
N SER A 273 27.09 -18.46 -15.10
CA SER A 273 27.73 -18.92 -13.87
C SER A 273 28.13 -17.72 -13.03
N PHE A 274 28.40 -17.93 -11.75
CA PHE A 274 28.92 -16.89 -10.86
C PHE A 274 30.35 -17.24 -10.46
N ALA A 275 31.32 -16.39 -10.83
CA ALA A 275 32.71 -16.51 -10.46
C ALA A 275 33.22 -15.23 -9.78
N THR A 276 34.34 -15.36 -9.07
CA THR A 276 35.01 -14.22 -8.42
C THR A 276 35.47 -13.16 -9.41
N ASP A 277 35.75 -13.53 -10.65
CA ASP A 277 36.20 -12.63 -11.71
C ASP A 277 35.05 -11.82 -12.34
N ASP A 278 33.80 -12.20 -12.09
CA ASP A 278 32.63 -11.42 -12.51
C ASP A 278 32.40 -10.19 -11.62
N LEU A 279 33.00 -10.19 -10.43
CA LEU A 279 32.92 -9.09 -9.47
C LEU A 279 33.93 -7.99 -9.81
N VAL A 280 33.66 -7.21 -10.86
CA VAL A 280 34.55 -6.14 -11.32
C VAL A 280 34.61 -4.99 -10.30
N THR A 281 35.80 -4.77 -9.76
CA THR A 281 36.14 -3.64 -8.88
C THR A 281 36.64 -2.48 -9.75
N PRO A 282 36.11 -1.26 -9.63
CA PRO A 282 36.57 -0.13 -10.44
C PRO A 282 37.98 0.32 -10.03
N ASP A 283 38.87 0.56 -11.00
CA ASP A 283 40.26 0.99 -10.75
C ASP A 283 40.35 2.35 -10.05
N SER A 284 39.34 3.20 -10.24
CA SER A 284 39.21 4.51 -9.58
C SER A 284 38.90 4.42 -8.08
N LYS A 285 38.56 3.23 -7.55
CA LYS A 285 38.20 3.03 -6.14
C LYS A 285 39.28 3.58 -5.19
N GLU A 286 40.55 3.25 -5.41
CA GLU A 286 41.64 3.71 -4.55
C GLU A 286 41.78 5.24 -4.59
N ARG A 287 41.52 5.85 -5.76
CA ARG A 287 41.55 7.30 -5.92
C ARG A 287 40.45 7.96 -5.09
N TYR A 288 39.21 7.50 -5.17
CA TYR A 288 38.11 8.09 -4.39
C TYR A 288 38.33 7.94 -2.88
N ILE A 289 38.81 6.77 -2.43
CA ILE A 289 39.14 6.54 -1.03
C ILE A 289 40.25 7.51 -0.58
N GLY A 290 41.30 7.69 -1.38
CA GLY A 290 42.38 8.63 -1.07
C GLY A 290 41.94 10.10 -1.05
N GLU A 291 41.00 10.50 -1.92
CA GLU A 291 40.39 11.84 -1.91
C GLU A 291 39.50 12.06 -0.67
N ALA A 292 38.72 11.05 -0.29
CA ALA A 292 37.89 11.06 0.91
C ALA A 292 38.73 11.17 2.20
N GLU A 293 39.79 10.37 2.32
CA GLU A 293 40.70 10.40 3.48
C GLU A 293 41.38 11.76 3.65
N LYS A 294 41.81 12.38 2.54
CA LYS A 294 42.37 13.75 2.58
C LYS A 294 41.34 14.75 3.09
N THR A 295 40.09 14.59 2.70
CA THR A 295 38.99 15.48 3.12
C THR A 295 38.65 15.28 4.60
N VAL A 296 38.55 14.04 5.06
CA VAL A 296 38.38 13.69 6.48
C VAL A 296 39.54 14.24 7.33
N LEU A 297 40.77 14.16 6.84
CA LEU A 297 41.93 14.74 7.52
C LEU A 297 41.85 16.27 7.61
N LYS A 298 41.31 16.95 6.60
CA LYS A 298 41.05 18.40 6.65
C LYS A 298 40.04 18.73 7.75
N PHE A 299 38.93 18.00 7.83
CA PHE A 299 37.94 18.21 8.91
C PHE A 299 38.53 17.94 10.28
N LYS A 300 39.33 16.89 10.44
CA LYS A 300 40.05 16.63 11.68
C LYS A 300 40.98 17.79 12.06
N LYS A 301 41.72 18.35 11.10
CA LYS A 301 42.58 19.54 11.33
C LYS A 301 41.77 20.80 11.65
N LEU A 302 40.60 20.97 11.05
CA LEU A 302 39.69 22.10 11.37
C LEU A 302 39.13 21.96 12.77
N TYR A 303 38.80 20.74 13.20
CA TYR A 303 38.38 20.43 14.57
C TYR A 303 39.52 20.63 15.57
N GLU A 304 40.75 20.20 15.26
CA GLU A 304 41.94 20.44 16.11
C GLU A 304 42.28 21.94 16.22
N ARG A 305 41.96 22.74 15.20
CA ARG A 305 42.03 24.21 15.22
C ARG A 305 40.79 24.86 15.85
N GLY A 306 39.78 24.05 16.20
CA GLY A 306 38.45 24.38 16.70
C GLY A 306 37.70 25.44 15.89
N VAL A 307 37.73 25.28 14.57
CA VAL A 307 36.86 25.99 13.62
C VAL A 307 35.48 25.32 13.55
N ILE A 308 35.42 24.01 13.73
CA ILE A 308 34.20 23.18 13.67
C ILE A 308 34.03 22.41 14.99
N THR A 309 32.79 22.07 15.34
CA THR A 309 32.49 21.23 16.52
C THR A 309 32.72 19.74 16.25
N ASP A 310 32.75 18.91 17.30
CA ASP A 310 32.89 17.45 17.11
C ASP A 310 31.67 16.84 16.41
N GLN A 311 30.47 17.36 16.68
CA GLN A 311 29.24 16.90 16.03
C GLN A 311 29.22 17.29 14.54
N GLU A 312 29.62 18.52 14.20
CA GLU A 312 29.78 18.96 12.82
C GLU A 312 30.84 18.13 12.09
N ARG A 313 31.99 17.88 12.74
CA ARG A 313 33.03 17.00 12.22
C ARG A 313 32.48 15.60 11.94
N TYR A 314 31.78 15.01 12.91
CA TYR A 314 31.21 13.68 12.80
C TYR A 314 30.24 13.59 11.60
N ASN A 315 29.31 14.53 11.48
CA ASN A 315 28.35 14.58 10.36
C ASN A 315 29.06 14.75 9.01
N GLN A 316 29.99 15.69 8.89
CA GLN A 316 30.76 15.92 7.66
C GLN A 316 31.60 14.70 7.24
N VAL A 317 32.15 13.96 8.21
CA VAL A 317 32.86 12.71 7.95
C VAL A 317 31.92 11.65 7.40
N LEU A 318 30.73 11.49 7.99
CA LEU A 318 29.72 10.54 7.51
C LEU A 318 29.27 10.88 6.08
N ASP A 319 29.01 12.15 5.79
CA ASP A 319 28.56 12.60 4.46
C ASP A 319 29.63 12.35 3.40
N THR A 320 30.90 12.65 3.73
CA THR A 320 32.03 12.40 2.83
C THR A 320 32.13 10.92 2.45
N TRP A 321 32.01 10.03 3.43
CA TRP A 321 32.04 8.58 3.19
C TRP A 321 30.81 8.08 2.44
N THR A 322 29.64 8.66 2.70
CA THR A 322 28.40 8.32 2.01
C THR A 322 28.47 8.70 0.53
N HIS A 323 28.98 9.90 0.21
CA HIS A 323 29.19 10.35 -1.16
C HIS A 323 30.22 9.49 -1.90
N THR A 324 31.35 9.21 -1.23
CA THR A 324 32.41 8.34 -1.77
C THR A 324 31.86 6.94 -2.10
N ARG A 325 31.04 6.39 -1.20
CA ARG A 325 30.36 5.11 -1.39
C ARG A 325 29.45 5.12 -2.61
N GLU A 326 28.68 6.18 -2.84
CA GLU A 326 27.79 6.31 -3.99
C GLU A 326 28.54 6.46 -5.31
N ALA A 327 29.59 7.28 -5.34
CA ALA A 327 30.46 7.43 -6.51
C ALA A 327 31.08 6.08 -6.95
N ILE A 328 31.65 5.33 -6.00
CA ILE A 328 32.22 3.99 -6.27
C ILE A 328 31.15 3.03 -6.79
N THR A 329 29.92 3.11 -6.26
CA THR A 329 28.81 2.23 -6.69
C THR A 329 28.39 2.52 -8.12
N GLY A 330 28.26 3.79 -8.49
CA GLY A 330 27.90 4.19 -9.85
C GLY A 330 28.90 3.70 -10.88
N GLU A 331 30.19 3.90 -10.60
CA GLU A 331 31.26 3.48 -11.52
C GLU A 331 31.42 1.96 -11.60
N MET A 332 31.30 1.25 -10.47
CA MET A 332 31.27 -0.22 -10.43
C MET A 332 30.15 -0.79 -11.32
N MET A 333 28.93 -0.22 -11.24
CA MET A 333 27.80 -0.70 -12.04
C MET A 333 28.02 -0.45 -13.53
N GLU A 334 28.59 0.68 -13.92
CA GLU A 334 28.90 0.95 -15.33
C GLU A 334 30.02 0.02 -15.83
N ALA A 335 31.07 -0.21 -15.03
CA ALA A 335 32.16 -1.12 -15.36
C ALA A 335 31.65 -2.56 -15.62
N MET A 336 30.77 -3.07 -14.76
CA MET A 336 30.15 -4.40 -14.95
C MET A 336 29.20 -4.46 -16.15
N LYS A 337 28.55 -3.35 -16.50
CA LYS A 337 27.65 -3.27 -17.66
C LYS A 337 28.43 -3.26 -18.99
N SER A 338 29.59 -2.61 -19.02
CA SER A 338 30.48 -2.56 -20.18
C SER A 338 31.44 -3.75 -20.29
N ASP A 339 31.38 -4.71 -19.36
CA ASP A 339 32.27 -5.87 -19.33
C ASP A 339 31.96 -6.84 -20.47
N ASP A 340 32.74 -6.76 -21.55
CA ASP A 340 32.58 -7.60 -22.75
C ASP A 340 33.70 -8.64 -22.93
N ARG A 341 34.62 -8.75 -21.96
CA ARG A 341 35.85 -9.57 -21.98
C ARG A 341 36.53 -9.65 -23.36
N GLY A 342 36.74 -8.50 -24.00
CA GLY A 342 37.53 -8.40 -25.24
C GLY A 342 36.70 -8.53 -26.52
N GLY A 343 35.44 -8.10 -26.50
CA GLY A 343 34.57 -8.06 -27.69
C GLY A 343 33.89 -9.39 -28.04
N HIS A 344 33.98 -10.40 -27.18
CA HIS A 344 33.25 -11.67 -27.35
C HIS A 344 31.77 -11.56 -26.89
N GLY A 345 31.37 -10.37 -26.44
CA GLY A 345 30.04 -10.09 -25.93
C GLY A 345 29.71 -10.96 -24.72
N TYR A 346 30.63 -11.01 -23.77
CA TYR A 346 30.30 -11.52 -22.46
C TYR A 346 29.18 -10.67 -21.85
N VAL A 347 28.22 -11.31 -21.18
CA VAL A 347 27.22 -10.60 -20.37
C VAL A 347 27.56 -10.91 -18.94
N ASN A 348 27.94 -9.88 -18.18
CA ASN A 348 28.26 -10.06 -16.78
C ASN A 348 27.03 -10.61 -16.03
N PRO A 349 27.13 -11.82 -15.43
CA PRO A 349 26.00 -12.50 -14.80
C PRO A 349 25.52 -11.76 -13.56
N VAL A 350 26.42 -11.14 -12.81
CA VAL A 350 26.10 -10.36 -11.60
C VAL A 350 25.30 -9.11 -11.97
N TYR A 351 25.72 -8.42 -13.02
CA TYR A 351 24.98 -7.27 -13.56
C TYR A 351 23.60 -7.69 -14.05
N LEU A 352 23.50 -8.79 -14.80
CA LEU A 352 22.24 -9.30 -15.32
C LEU A 352 21.27 -9.63 -14.17
N MET A 353 21.72 -10.35 -13.14
CA MET A 353 20.88 -10.76 -12.00
C MET A 353 20.26 -9.54 -11.30
N ALA A 354 21.03 -8.47 -11.07
CA ALA A 354 20.52 -7.26 -10.43
C ALA A 354 19.70 -6.37 -11.35
N ASN A 355 20.11 -6.17 -12.61
CA ASN A 355 19.39 -5.31 -13.54
C ASN A 355 18.05 -5.92 -13.97
N SER A 356 17.99 -7.26 -14.12
CA SER A 356 16.75 -7.99 -14.39
C SER A 356 15.79 -7.99 -13.19
N GLY A 357 16.31 -7.79 -11.98
CA GLY A 357 15.55 -7.95 -10.73
C GLY A 357 15.27 -9.41 -10.38
N ALA A 358 15.99 -10.36 -10.97
CA ALA A 358 15.87 -11.79 -10.66
C ALA A 358 16.35 -12.08 -9.23
N ARG A 359 17.56 -11.62 -8.91
CA ARG A 359 18.18 -11.77 -7.58
C ARG A 359 19.32 -10.78 -7.43
N GLY A 360 19.54 -10.28 -6.22
CA GLY A 360 20.63 -9.34 -5.97
C GLY A 360 20.19 -7.88 -6.12
N GLY A 361 20.30 -7.11 -5.04
CA GLY A 361 20.16 -5.66 -5.10
C GLY A 361 21.48 -4.98 -5.48
N VAL A 362 21.42 -3.76 -6.01
CA VAL A 362 22.62 -2.91 -6.22
C VAL A 362 23.41 -2.77 -4.92
N GLU A 363 22.73 -2.69 -3.77
CA GLU A 363 23.37 -2.67 -2.45
C GLU A 363 24.17 -3.95 -2.13
N GLN A 364 23.69 -5.12 -2.56
CA GLN A 364 24.37 -6.38 -2.29
C GLN A 364 25.61 -6.51 -3.19
N ILE A 365 25.50 -6.13 -4.47
CA ILE A 365 26.63 -6.09 -5.39
C ILE A 365 27.69 -5.10 -4.90
N ARG A 366 27.26 -3.94 -4.40
CA ARG A 366 28.14 -2.92 -3.79
C ARG A 366 29.00 -3.51 -2.68
N GLN A 367 28.44 -4.36 -1.82
CA GLN A 367 29.21 -5.02 -0.76
C GLN A 367 30.19 -6.08 -1.29
N LEU A 368 29.88 -6.70 -2.44
CA LEU A 368 30.72 -7.72 -3.05
C LEU A 368 31.94 -7.13 -3.78
N ALA A 369 31.75 -6.07 -4.57
CA ALA A 369 32.78 -5.52 -5.47
C ALA A 369 33.11 -4.03 -5.25
N GLY A 370 32.26 -3.27 -4.57
CA GLY A 370 32.48 -1.85 -4.32
C GLY A 370 33.23 -1.60 -3.01
N MET A 371 32.58 -0.87 -2.11
CA MET A 371 32.96 -0.75 -0.71
C MET A 371 31.75 -1.04 0.17
N ARG A 372 31.95 -1.66 1.33
CA ARG A 372 30.83 -1.96 2.24
C ARG A 372 30.31 -0.71 2.96
N GLY A 373 31.17 0.25 3.27
CA GLY A 373 30.75 1.56 3.81
C GLY A 373 30.56 1.59 5.33
N LEU A 374 29.68 2.49 5.77
CA LEU A 374 29.44 2.80 7.18
C LEU A 374 28.47 1.80 7.83
N MET A 375 28.81 1.35 9.04
CA MET A 375 28.02 0.38 9.82
C MET A 375 27.36 1.05 11.03
N ALA A 376 26.21 0.52 11.47
CA ALA A 376 25.53 0.99 12.68
C ALA A 376 25.93 0.15 13.91
N LYS A 377 26.07 0.82 15.07
CA LYS A 377 26.17 0.18 16.39
C LYS A 377 24.80 -0.37 16.82
N PRO A 378 24.75 -1.26 17.83
CA PRO A 378 23.48 -1.73 18.38
C PRO A 378 22.59 -0.59 18.90
N THR A 379 23.21 0.48 19.41
CA THR A 379 22.54 1.71 19.86
C THR A 379 21.86 2.50 18.75
N GLY A 380 22.22 2.27 17.47
CA GLY A 380 21.72 3.03 16.32
C GLY A 380 22.71 4.08 15.80
N GLU A 381 23.73 4.45 16.57
CA GLU A 381 24.78 5.37 16.13
C GLU A 381 25.62 4.76 15.00
N ILE A 382 26.05 5.61 14.06
CA ILE A 382 26.90 5.17 12.95
C ILE A 382 28.37 5.16 13.38
N ILE A 383 29.11 4.13 12.99
CA ILE A 383 30.56 4.05 13.23
C ILE A 383 31.25 4.94 12.20
N GLU A 384 32.00 5.96 12.65
CA GLU A 384 32.71 6.93 11.78
C GLU A 384 33.80 6.29 10.91
N THR A 385 34.29 5.11 11.29
CA THR A 385 35.28 4.33 10.54
C THR A 385 34.56 3.37 9.57
N PRO A 386 34.60 3.64 8.25
CA PRO A 386 33.93 2.79 7.27
C PRO A 386 34.76 1.51 7.01
N ILE A 387 34.06 0.50 6.53
CA ILE A 387 34.68 -0.69 5.93
C ILE A 387 35.00 -0.36 4.47
N LYS A 388 36.29 -0.23 4.16
CA LYS A 388 36.78 0.16 2.82
C LYS A 388 36.86 -1.05 1.90
N ALA A 389 37.17 -2.21 2.48
CA ALA A 389 37.23 -3.47 1.78
C ALA A 389 35.84 -3.94 1.32
N ASN A 390 35.84 -4.84 0.34
CA ASN A 390 34.66 -5.59 -0.09
C ASN A 390 34.85 -7.09 0.17
N PHE A 391 33.83 -7.90 -0.09
CA PHE A 391 33.94 -9.35 0.13
C PHE A 391 34.91 -10.05 -0.82
N ARG A 392 35.15 -9.51 -2.03
CA ARG A 392 36.14 -10.05 -2.97
C ARG A 392 37.58 -9.88 -2.45
N GLU A 393 37.88 -8.73 -1.86
CA GLU A 393 39.18 -8.39 -1.27
C GLU A 393 39.41 -9.08 0.08
N GLY A 394 38.31 -9.38 0.80
CA GLY A 394 38.34 -9.91 2.15
C GLY A 394 38.34 -8.80 3.21
N LEU A 395 37.82 -9.13 4.39
CA LEU A 395 37.70 -8.17 5.50
C LEU A 395 38.81 -8.40 6.53
N THR A 396 39.37 -7.33 7.07
CA THR A 396 40.23 -7.43 8.25
C THR A 396 39.43 -7.84 9.49
N VAL A 397 40.11 -8.33 10.53
CA VAL A 397 39.46 -8.76 11.78
C VAL A 397 38.62 -7.64 12.41
N LEU A 398 39.11 -6.40 12.38
CA LEU A 398 38.39 -5.24 12.91
C LEU A 398 37.16 -4.88 12.07
N GLU A 399 37.29 -4.86 10.75
CA GLU A 399 36.16 -4.59 9.85
C GLU A 399 35.08 -5.67 9.96
N TYR A 400 35.50 -6.94 10.02
CA TYR A 400 34.58 -8.05 10.25
C TYR A 400 33.86 -7.92 11.59
N PHE A 401 34.60 -7.67 12.68
CA PHE A 401 34.01 -7.48 14.01
C PHE A 401 33.02 -6.32 14.06
N SER A 402 33.36 -5.16 13.47
CA SER A 402 32.46 -4.03 13.34
C SER A 402 31.17 -4.40 12.58
N SER A 403 31.29 -5.16 11.49
CA SER A 403 30.13 -5.66 10.74
C SER A 403 29.24 -6.62 11.53
N THR A 404 29.77 -7.35 12.52
CA THR A 404 28.95 -8.32 13.28
C THR A 404 27.88 -7.66 14.13
N HIS A 405 28.07 -6.41 14.56
CA HIS A 405 27.10 -5.68 15.38
C HIS A 405 25.78 -5.46 14.62
N GLY A 406 25.87 -4.93 13.40
CA GLY A 406 24.71 -4.72 12.54
C GLY A 406 24.02 -6.03 12.15
N ALA A 407 24.80 -7.05 11.79
CA ALA A 407 24.26 -8.37 11.43
C ALA A 407 23.51 -9.05 12.59
N ARG A 408 24.08 -9.03 13.80
CA ARG A 408 23.45 -9.62 14.99
C ARG A 408 22.17 -8.88 15.37
N LYS A 409 22.18 -7.55 15.33
CA LYS A 409 20.98 -6.73 15.57
C LYS A 409 19.89 -7.05 14.55
N GLY A 410 20.23 -7.13 13.25
CA GLY A 410 19.28 -7.49 12.20
C GLY A 410 18.63 -8.85 12.43
N LEU A 411 19.39 -9.88 12.83
CA LEU A 411 18.85 -11.21 13.16
C LEU A 411 17.92 -11.16 14.38
N ALA A 412 18.34 -10.49 15.45
CA ALA A 412 17.56 -10.38 16.68
C ALA A 412 16.25 -9.62 16.46
N ASP A 413 16.31 -8.49 15.74
CA ASP A 413 15.13 -7.70 15.40
C ASP A 413 14.16 -8.49 14.52
N THR A 414 14.67 -9.26 13.55
CA THR A 414 13.84 -10.10 12.68
C THR A 414 13.10 -11.16 13.50
N ALA A 415 13.81 -11.84 14.41
CA ALA A 415 13.21 -12.88 15.26
C ALA A 415 12.13 -12.31 16.21
N LEU A 416 12.39 -11.14 16.81
CA LEU A 416 11.46 -10.53 17.78
C LEU A 416 10.27 -9.85 17.09
N LYS A 417 10.52 -9.01 16.08
CA LYS A 417 9.49 -8.19 15.44
C LYS A 417 8.53 -8.99 14.55
N THR A 418 8.88 -10.22 14.16
CA THR A 418 7.96 -11.11 13.43
C THR A 418 6.71 -11.43 14.26
N ALA A 419 6.87 -11.63 15.58
CA ALA A 419 5.75 -11.87 16.49
C ALA A 419 4.79 -10.66 16.56
N ASP A 420 5.35 -9.45 16.62
CA ASP A 420 4.57 -8.20 16.68
C ASP A 420 3.71 -8.00 15.43
N SER A 421 4.23 -8.35 14.24
CA SER A 421 3.48 -8.24 12.99
C SER A 421 2.33 -9.25 12.90
N GLY A 422 2.57 -10.49 13.32
CA GLY A 422 1.50 -11.49 13.42
C GLY A 422 0.41 -11.04 14.39
N TYR A 423 0.80 -10.44 15.52
CA TYR A 423 -0.12 -9.90 16.50
C TYR A 423 -0.93 -8.69 15.97
N LEU A 424 -0.30 -7.78 15.22
CA LEU A 424 -1.01 -6.68 14.55
C LEU A 424 -2.03 -7.23 13.54
N THR A 425 -1.64 -8.20 12.71
CA THR A 425 -2.52 -8.83 11.72
C THR A 425 -3.76 -9.43 12.41
N ARG A 426 -3.55 -10.11 13.55
CA ARG A 426 -4.65 -10.64 14.38
C ARG A 426 -5.60 -9.53 14.82
N LYS A 427 -5.07 -8.45 15.40
CA LYS A 427 -5.89 -7.30 15.85
C LYS A 427 -6.69 -6.66 14.73
N LEU A 428 -6.08 -6.49 13.55
CA LEU A 428 -6.76 -5.93 12.37
C LEU A 428 -7.89 -6.85 11.92
N ALA A 429 -7.67 -8.16 11.89
CA ALA A 429 -8.69 -9.13 11.53
C ALA A 429 -9.86 -9.11 12.53
N ASP A 430 -9.57 -9.01 13.83
CA ASP A 430 -10.61 -8.96 14.88
C ASP A 430 -11.51 -7.71 14.76
N VAL A 431 -10.95 -6.54 14.40
CA VAL A 431 -11.76 -5.32 14.15
C VAL A 431 -12.58 -5.45 12.86
N ALA A 432 -12.01 -6.04 11.82
CA ALA A 432 -12.55 -5.99 10.46
C ALA A 432 -13.39 -7.22 10.07
N GLN A 433 -13.41 -8.30 10.85
CA GLN A 433 -14.08 -9.55 10.47
C GLN A 433 -15.56 -9.39 10.12
N ASN A 434 -16.29 -8.47 10.77
CA ASN A 434 -17.72 -8.27 10.52
C ASN A 434 -17.98 -7.37 9.29
N VAL A 435 -16.94 -7.04 8.51
CA VAL A 435 -17.06 -6.22 7.31
C VAL A 435 -17.14 -7.11 6.08
N VAL A 436 -18.38 -7.34 5.64
CA VAL A 436 -18.74 -8.10 4.44
C VAL A 436 -19.48 -7.18 3.47
N ILE A 437 -19.45 -7.49 2.17
CA ILE A 437 -20.31 -6.80 1.21
C ILE A 437 -21.75 -7.29 1.36
N THR A 438 -22.66 -6.42 1.79
CA THR A 438 -24.04 -6.80 2.16
C THR A 438 -25.10 -6.35 1.17
N MET A 439 -24.80 -5.35 0.35
CA MET A 439 -25.75 -4.76 -0.60
C MET A 439 -25.02 -4.06 -1.76
N GLU A 440 -25.72 -3.78 -2.85
CA GLU A 440 -25.16 -3.10 -4.03
C GLU A 440 -24.82 -1.61 -3.78
N ASP A 441 -25.79 -0.81 -3.35
CA ASP A 441 -25.61 0.63 -3.12
C ASP A 441 -26.28 1.11 -1.82
N CYS A 442 -25.50 1.74 -0.93
CA CYS A 442 -26.01 2.35 0.30
C CYS A 442 -26.69 3.72 0.09
N GLY A 443 -26.64 4.30 -1.12
CA GLY A 443 -27.26 5.59 -1.44
C GLY A 443 -26.56 6.81 -0.83
N THR A 444 -25.36 6.65 -0.25
CA THR A 444 -24.64 7.78 0.36
C THR A 444 -24.30 8.86 -0.66
N THR A 445 -24.52 10.11 -0.28
CA THR A 445 -24.17 11.27 -1.11
C THR A 445 -22.74 11.74 -0.89
N GLN A 446 -22.06 11.22 0.14
CA GLN A 446 -20.71 11.59 0.53
C GLN A 446 -19.65 10.83 -0.27
N GLY A 447 -18.59 11.52 -0.67
CA GLY A 447 -17.42 10.95 -1.32
C GLY A 447 -16.15 11.56 -0.77
N ILE A 448 -15.01 10.91 -1.04
CA ILE A 448 -13.68 11.42 -0.68
C ILE A 448 -12.99 11.98 -1.91
N THR A 449 -12.21 13.05 -1.70
CA THR A 449 -11.40 13.63 -2.77
C THR A 449 -10.07 12.88 -2.85
N LYS A 450 -9.78 12.26 -4.00
CA LYS A 450 -8.48 11.65 -4.31
C LYS A 450 -7.77 12.52 -5.35
N GLY A 451 -6.45 12.64 -5.21
CA GLY A 451 -5.62 13.41 -6.12
C GLY A 451 -4.21 12.87 -6.22
N VAL A 452 -3.42 13.51 -7.07
CA VAL A 452 -1.98 13.24 -7.21
C VAL A 452 -1.28 13.53 -5.88
N ILE A 453 -0.46 12.59 -5.41
CA ILE A 453 0.31 12.75 -4.18
C ILE A 453 1.75 13.09 -4.55
N TYR A 454 2.19 14.27 -4.12
CA TYR A 454 3.54 14.76 -4.30
C TYR A 454 4.36 14.51 -3.04
N ARG A 455 5.62 14.07 -3.21
CA ARG A 455 6.61 14.02 -2.14
C ARG A 455 7.75 14.95 -2.50
N GLY A 456 7.73 16.15 -1.91
CA GLY A 456 8.50 17.27 -2.42
C GLY A 456 8.12 17.52 -3.87
N GLU A 457 9.09 17.37 -4.77
CA GLU A 457 8.91 17.64 -6.20
C GLU A 457 8.66 16.40 -7.07
N LYS A 458 8.69 15.19 -6.50
CA LYS A 458 8.45 13.95 -7.25
C LYS A 458 7.00 13.53 -7.07
N VAL A 459 6.32 13.23 -8.18
CA VAL A 459 5.03 12.54 -8.16
C VAL A 459 5.26 11.16 -7.57
N GLU A 460 4.78 10.94 -6.36
CA GLU A 460 4.91 9.65 -5.67
C GLU A 460 3.77 8.71 -6.11
N VAL A 461 2.56 9.24 -6.27
CA VAL A 461 1.39 8.48 -6.76
C VAL A 461 0.69 9.27 -7.84
N ARG A 462 0.56 8.65 -9.02
CA ARG A 462 -0.21 9.18 -10.16
C ARG A 462 -1.70 9.15 -9.87
N LEU A 463 -2.47 10.00 -10.55
CA LEU A 463 -3.91 10.01 -10.36
C LEU A 463 -4.52 8.66 -10.75
N THR A 464 -4.05 8.09 -11.86
CA THR A 464 -4.48 6.79 -12.38
C THR A 464 -4.42 5.69 -11.31
N ASP A 465 -3.29 5.53 -10.62
CA ASP A 465 -3.11 4.49 -9.60
C ASP A 465 -4.00 4.71 -8.36
N ALA A 466 -4.30 5.97 -8.03
CA ALA A 466 -5.15 6.31 -6.88
C ALA A 466 -6.64 6.02 -7.13
N ILE A 467 -7.09 6.09 -8.40
CA ILE A 467 -8.52 6.05 -8.76
C ILE A 467 -8.96 4.71 -9.38
N ILE A 468 -8.02 3.90 -9.88
CA ILE A 468 -8.32 2.59 -10.47
C ILE A 468 -9.14 1.73 -9.49
N GLY A 469 -10.24 1.19 -10.01
CA GLY A 469 -11.10 0.28 -9.25
C GLY A 469 -11.96 0.97 -8.18
N ARG A 470 -12.07 2.30 -8.21
CA ARG A 470 -13.03 3.09 -7.43
C ARG A 470 -14.25 3.44 -8.27
N VAL A 471 -15.31 3.89 -7.60
CA VAL A 471 -16.54 4.32 -8.25
C VAL A 471 -16.62 5.85 -8.19
N SER A 472 -16.92 6.48 -9.32
CA SER A 472 -17.04 7.94 -9.38
C SER A 472 -18.28 8.42 -8.63
N ARG A 473 -18.16 9.54 -7.90
CA ARG A 473 -19.30 10.20 -7.27
C ARG A 473 -19.94 11.26 -8.18
N GLN A 474 -19.20 11.79 -9.14
CA GLN A 474 -19.65 12.86 -10.03
C GLN A 474 -19.53 12.43 -11.50
N ASN A 475 -20.34 13.04 -12.37
CA ASN A 475 -20.16 12.90 -13.81
C ASN A 475 -18.89 13.66 -14.23
N ILE A 476 -17.95 12.98 -14.86
CA ILE A 476 -16.74 13.59 -15.41
C ILE A 476 -16.93 13.71 -16.92
N VAL A 477 -17.06 14.95 -17.38
CA VAL A 477 -17.20 15.32 -18.79
C VAL A 477 -15.91 15.96 -19.29
N ASN A 478 -15.53 15.66 -20.53
CA ASN A 478 -14.43 16.34 -21.19
C ASN A 478 -14.86 17.78 -21.52
N PRO A 479 -14.18 18.81 -20.99
CA PRO A 479 -14.58 20.21 -21.20
C PRO A 479 -14.45 20.68 -22.66
N ILE A 480 -13.70 19.97 -23.51
CA ILE A 480 -13.47 20.32 -24.90
C ILE A 480 -14.49 19.64 -25.82
N THR A 481 -14.74 18.34 -25.62
CA THR A 481 -15.57 17.52 -26.52
C THR A 481 -17.00 17.32 -26.03
N ASP A 482 -17.31 17.72 -24.79
CA ASP A 482 -18.58 17.46 -24.09
C ASP A 482 -18.92 15.95 -23.96
N GLU A 483 -17.93 15.08 -24.19
CA GLU A 483 -18.08 13.64 -24.04
C GLU A 483 -18.03 13.25 -22.56
N THR A 484 -19.01 12.47 -22.11
CA THR A 484 -19.01 11.93 -20.74
C THR A 484 -18.05 10.75 -20.64
N ILE A 485 -16.95 10.92 -19.91
CA ILE A 485 -15.96 9.86 -19.71
C ILE A 485 -16.46 8.87 -18.67
N VAL A 486 -17.02 9.38 -17.56
CA VAL A 486 -17.53 8.57 -16.45
C VAL A 486 -18.82 9.15 -15.91
N ARG A 487 -19.83 8.31 -15.71
CA ARG A 487 -21.08 8.67 -15.03
C ARG A 487 -20.97 8.50 -13.52
N GLU A 488 -21.84 9.16 -12.78
CA GLU A 488 -22.05 8.93 -11.35
C GLU A 488 -22.34 7.45 -11.09
N SER A 489 -21.73 6.92 -10.04
CA SER A 489 -21.82 5.51 -9.64
C SER A 489 -21.27 4.51 -10.67
N GLN A 490 -20.52 4.96 -11.68
CA GLN A 490 -19.81 4.08 -12.60
C GLN A 490 -18.42 3.71 -12.08
N LEU A 491 -18.03 2.45 -12.30
CA LEU A 491 -16.69 1.95 -11.98
C LEU A 491 -15.63 2.58 -12.89
N ILE A 492 -14.54 3.05 -12.29
CA ILE A 492 -13.37 3.59 -12.98
C ILE A 492 -12.44 2.43 -13.36
N THR A 493 -12.47 2.06 -14.64
CA THR A 493 -11.55 1.06 -15.23
C THR A 493 -10.18 1.69 -15.52
N PRO A 494 -9.11 0.90 -15.74
CA PRO A 494 -7.79 1.43 -16.07
C PRO A 494 -7.77 2.35 -17.32
N GLU A 495 -8.58 2.03 -18.34
CA GLU A 495 -8.71 2.84 -19.56
C GLU A 495 -9.35 4.19 -19.26
N ILE A 496 -10.42 4.18 -18.46
CA ILE A 496 -11.11 5.38 -18.01
C ILE A 496 -10.17 6.25 -17.16
N ALA A 497 -9.40 5.63 -16.27
CA ALA A 497 -8.46 6.34 -15.41
C ALA A 497 -7.38 7.08 -16.22
N ARG A 498 -6.85 6.46 -17.27
CA ARG A 498 -5.91 7.12 -18.20
C ARG A 498 -6.55 8.30 -18.91
N LYS A 499 -7.77 8.14 -19.42
CA LYS A 499 -8.52 9.25 -20.04
C LYS A 499 -8.73 10.42 -19.08
N ILE A 500 -8.96 10.16 -17.79
CA ILE A 500 -9.10 11.19 -16.75
C ILE A 500 -7.76 11.91 -16.52
N GLU A 501 -6.65 11.18 -16.50
CA GLU A 501 -5.31 11.76 -16.34
C GLU A 501 -4.91 12.59 -17.59
N ASP A 502 -5.26 12.14 -18.79
CA ASP A 502 -5.04 12.86 -20.06
C ASP A 502 -5.81 14.19 -20.14
N LEU A 503 -6.93 14.31 -19.42
CA LEU A 503 -7.64 15.59 -19.27
C LEU A 503 -6.87 16.62 -18.43
N GLY A 504 -5.82 16.19 -17.71
CA GLY A 504 -5.08 17.05 -16.79
C GLY A 504 -5.83 17.37 -15.48
N LEU A 505 -6.80 16.55 -15.09
CA LEU A 505 -7.47 16.68 -13.79
C LEU A 505 -6.50 16.26 -12.67
N GLU A 506 -6.38 17.08 -11.63
CA GLU A 506 -5.51 16.76 -10.49
C GLU A 506 -6.23 16.02 -9.35
N ARG A 507 -7.55 16.22 -9.23
CA ARG A 507 -8.38 15.72 -8.12
C ARG A 507 -9.75 15.31 -8.61
N ILE A 508 -10.27 14.21 -8.08
CA ILE A 508 -11.62 13.71 -8.34
C ILE A 508 -12.31 13.24 -7.06
N GLN A 509 -13.64 13.26 -7.03
CA GLN A 509 -14.42 12.68 -5.95
C GLN A 509 -14.83 11.24 -6.26
N VAL A 510 -14.46 10.34 -5.36
CA VAL A 510 -14.77 8.91 -5.45
C VAL A 510 -15.51 8.42 -4.20
N ARG A 511 -16.27 7.33 -4.36
CA ARG A 511 -16.88 6.65 -3.21
C ARG A 511 -15.82 5.87 -2.44
N SER A 512 -16.00 5.74 -1.13
CA SER A 512 -15.06 5.04 -0.24
C SER A 512 -15.78 4.24 0.84
N PRO A 513 -15.19 3.16 1.36
CA PRO A 513 -15.71 2.46 2.53
C PRO A 513 -15.87 3.36 3.76
N MET A 514 -15.14 4.48 3.86
CA MET A 514 -15.23 5.41 5.00
C MET A 514 -16.52 6.21 5.03
N THR A 515 -17.10 6.52 3.87
CA THR A 515 -18.35 7.29 3.75
C THR A 515 -19.58 6.40 3.58
N CYS A 516 -19.42 5.09 3.66
CA CYS A 516 -20.49 4.13 3.41
C CYS A 516 -21.55 4.14 4.53
N ASP A 517 -22.81 4.30 4.15
CA ASP A 517 -23.96 4.32 5.07
C ASP A 517 -24.65 2.96 5.27
N ALA A 518 -24.01 1.85 4.87
CA ALA A 518 -24.51 0.51 5.15
C ALA A 518 -24.41 0.17 6.65
N SER A 519 -25.52 -0.27 7.26
CA SER A 519 -25.62 -0.59 8.69
C SER A 519 -24.73 -1.77 9.11
N LEU A 520 -24.74 -2.83 8.29
CA LEU A 520 -23.91 -4.02 8.43
C LEU A 520 -23.00 -4.10 7.22
N GLY A 521 -21.68 -4.20 7.45
CA GLY A 521 -20.72 -4.33 6.35
C GLY A 521 -20.45 -3.05 5.56
N VAL A 522 -20.29 -3.18 4.24
CA VAL A 522 -20.04 -2.11 3.25
C VAL A 522 -20.83 -2.44 1.97
N CYS A 523 -21.26 -1.44 1.21
CA CYS A 523 -21.90 -1.69 -0.09
C CYS A 523 -20.90 -1.89 -1.23
N ARG A 524 -21.33 -2.56 -2.30
CA ARG A 524 -20.54 -2.83 -3.52
C ARG A 524 -19.95 -1.54 -4.08
N CYS A 525 -20.77 -0.51 -4.26
CA CYS A 525 -20.36 0.76 -4.87
C CYS A 525 -19.32 1.55 -4.05
N CYS A 526 -19.35 1.47 -2.72
CA CYS A 526 -18.37 2.17 -1.88
C CYS A 526 -17.02 1.44 -1.84
N TYR A 527 -17.00 0.11 -2.01
CA TYR A 527 -15.76 -0.67 -2.09
C TYR A 527 -15.14 -0.63 -3.50
N GLY A 528 -15.98 -0.72 -4.53
CA GLY A 528 -15.61 -0.73 -5.94
C GLY A 528 -15.16 -2.11 -6.44
N MET A 529 -14.02 -2.14 -7.13
CA MET A 529 -13.47 -3.33 -7.76
C MET A 529 -12.76 -4.24 -6.74
N ASP A 530 -12.98 -5.55 -6.87
CA ASP A 530 -12.07 -6.53 -6.29
C ASP A 530 -10.77 -6.56 -7.09
N LEU A 531 -9.67 -6.26 -6.41
CA LEU A 531 -8.34 -6.16 -7.01
C LEU A 531 -7.83 -7.50 -7.54
N SER A 532 -8.36 -8.62 -7.05
CA SER A 532 -7.90 -9.94 -7.46
C SER A 532 -8.54 -10.45 -8.75
N THR A 533 -9.77 -10.05 -9.03
CA THR A 533 -10.53 -10.44 -10.23
C THR A 533 -10.60 -9.32 -11.27
N GLY A 534 -10.36 -8.07 -10.88
CA GLY A 534 -10.50 -6.91 -11.76
C GLY A 534 -11.96 -6.55 -12.07
N ASN A 535 -12.93 -7.22 -11.42
CA ASN A 535 -14.35 -6.98 -11.58
C ASN A 535 -14.92 -6.28 -10.34
N MET A 536 -16.15 -5.79 -10.46
CA MET A 536 -16.89 -5.26 -9.32
C MET A 536 -17.00 -6.33 -8.23
N VAL A 537 -16.80 -5.95 -6.96
CA VAL A 537 -16.81 -6.91 -5.84
C VAL A 537 -18.15 -7.65 -5.74
N GLU A 538 -18.13 -8.93 -5.38
CA GLU A 538 -19.34 -9.73 -5.21
C GLU A 538 -19.97 -9.52 -3.83
N GLU A 539 -21.30 -9.67 -3.76
CA GLU A 539 -22.01 -9.71 -2.48
C GLU A 539 -21.59 -10.94 -1.67
N GLY A 540 -21.55 -10.81 -0.35
CA GLY A 540 -21.03 -11.84 0.55
C GLY A 540 -19.50 -11.88 0.66
N MET A 541 -18.74 -11.10 -0.13
CA MET A 541 -17.28 -11.11 -0.01
C MET A 541 -16.81 -10.49 1.32
N ALA A 542 -15.95 -11.21 2.07
CA ALA A 542 -15.41 -10.78 3.36
C ALA A 542 -14.24 -9.78 3.21
N VAL A 543 -14.55 -8.57 2.71
CA VAL A 543 -13.56 -7.51 2.41
C VAL A 543 -12.77 -7.05 3.62
N GLY A 544 -13.33 -7.14 4.83
CA GLY A 544 -12.61 -6.77 6.05
C GLY A 544 -11.43 -7.69 6.38
N ILE A 545 -11.61 -9.00 6.24
CA ILE A 545 -10.52 -9.97 6.43
C ILE A 545 -9.45 -9.80 5.35
N ILE A 546 -9.87 -9.58 4.09
CA ILE A 546 -8.96 -9.32 2.98
C ILE A 546 -8.15 -8.04 3.25
N GLY A 547 -8.79 -6.98 3.74
CA GLY A 547 -8.12 -5.73 4.10
C GLY A 547 -7.13 -5.91 5.25
N ALA A 548 -7.51 -6.61 6.31
CA ALA A 548 -6.63 -6.91 7.43
C ALA A 548 -5.39 -7.71 7.00
N GLN A 549 -5.55 -8.75 6.18
CA GLN A 549 -4.45 -9.55 5.64
C GLN A 549 -3.55 -8.72 4.71
N SER A 550 -4.14 -7.87 3.87
CA SER A 550 -3.42 -7.03 2.92
C SER A 550 -2.55 -5.95 3.59
N ILE A 551 -2.88 -5.58 4.84
CA ILE A 551 -2.06 -4.68 5.68
C ILE A 551 -1.05 -5.49 6.51
N GLY A 552 -1.49 -6.64 7.05
CA GLY A 552 -0.72 -7.45 7.98
C GLY A 552 0.42 -8.25 7.35
N GLU A 553 0.19 -8.91 6.21
CA GLU A 553 1.22 -9.71 5.52
C GLU A 553 2.43 -8.86 5.13
N PRO A 554 2.28 -7.70 4.46
CA PRO A 554 3.43 -6.86 4.16
C PRO A 554 4.04 -6.24 5.41
N GLY A 555 3.28 -6.10 6.50
CA GLY A 555 3.78 -5.71 7.81
C GLY A 555 4.91 -6.60 8.31
N THR A 556 4.89 -7.91 7.99
CA THR A 556 5.97 -8.83 8.34
C THR A 556 7.22 -8.56 7.49
N GLN A 557 7.04 -8.13 6.24
CA GLN A 557 8.14 -7.75 5.37
C GLN A 557 8.80 -6.44 5.85
N LEU A 558 8.04 -5.53 6.47
CA LEU A 558 8.59 -4.29 7.02
C LEU A 558 9.62 -4.55 8.13
N THR A 559 9.45 -5.66 8.86
CA THR A 559 10.36 -6.04 9.94
C THR A 559 11.53 -6.86 9.40
N MET A 560 11.29 -7.78 8.46
CA MET A 560 12.31 -8.64 7.85
C MET A 560 13.30 -7.91 6.92
N ARG A 561 12.87 -6.91 6.13
CA ARG A 561 13.78 -6.17 5.22
C ARG A 561 14.84 -5.35 5.96
N THR A 562 14.62 -5.06 7.24
CA THR A 562 15.64 -4.49 8.14
C THR A 562 16.89 -5.37 8.20
N PHE A 563 16.81 -6.68 7.93
CA PHE A 563 17.97 -7.58 7.94
C PHE A 563 18.99 -7.25 6.84
N HIS A 564 18.52 -6.97 5.62
CA HIS A 564 19.40 -6.68 4.47
C HIS A 564 19.99 -5.27 4.53
N ILE A 565 19.28 -4.35 5.19
CA ILE A 565 19.66 -2.93 5.31
C ILE A 565 20.37 -2.66 6.65
N GLY A 566 20.15 -3.47 7.69
CA GLY A 566 20.61 -3.24 9.07
C GLY A 566 22.12 -3.27 9.27
N GLY A 567 22.89 -3.65 8.24
CA GLY A 567 24.33 -3.46 8.18
C GLY A 567 24.74 -2.08 7.65
N THR A 568 24.06 -1.54 6.65
CA THR A 568 24.47 -0.37 5.86
C THR A 568 23.50 0.78 6.00
N VAL A 569 23.98 1.95 6.42
CA VAL A 569 23.13 3.13 6.59
C VAL A 569 22.89 3.82 5.24
N ASN A 570 21.63 4.12 4.94
CA ASN A 570 21.24 4.96 3.81
C ASN A 570 20.85 6.33 4.34
N THR A 571 21.81 7.26 4.37
CA THR A 571 21.51 8.67 4.57
C THR A 571 21.13 9.24 3.21
N SER A 572 19.90 9.74 3.06
CA SER A 572 19.57 10.57 1.89
C SER A 572 20.35 11.87 2.00
N VAL A 573 21.07 12.25 0.95
CA VAL A 573 21.75 13.54 0.88
C VAL A 573 20.71 14.64 1.07
N GLU A 574 20.87 15.46 2.10
CA GLU A 574 20.00 16.62 2.32
C GLU A 574 20.28 17.65 1.22
N GLU A 575 19.26 17.98 0.43
CA GLU A 575 19.36 19.01 -0.60
C GLU A 575 19.55 20.39 0.06
N SER A 576 20.54 21.14 -0.40
CA SER A 576 20.87 22.49 0.11
C SER A 576 20.47 23.62 -0.84
N GLU A 577 19.93 23.26 -2.01
CA GLU A 577 19.58 24.19 -3.08
C GLU A 577 18.33 23.74 -3.85
N THR A 578 17.56 24.71 -4.33
CA THR A 578 16.39 24.47 -5.19
C THR A 578 16.70 24.88 -6.62
N LEU A 579 16.40 23.99 -7.58
CA LEU A 579 16.64 24.20 -9.02
C LEU A 579 15.30 24.34 -9.76
N SER A 580 15.21 25.34 -10.62
CA SER A 580 14.10 25.51 -11.57
C SER A 580 14.11 24.37 -12.59
N LYS A 581 12.96 23.75 -12.90
CA LYS A 581 12.90 22.67 -13.92
C LYS A 581 12.43 23.17 -15.28
N ARG A 582 11.65 24.23 -15.30
CA ARG A 582 11.08 24.82 -16.51
C ARG A 582 11.50 26.27 -16.65
N GLU A 583 11.60 26.72 -17.88
CA GLU A 583 11.76 28.15 -18.13
C GLU A 583 10.48 28.90 -17.76
N GLY A 584 10.65 30.12 -17.25
CA GLY A 584 9.52 30.95 -16.88
C GLY A 584 9.94 32.20 -16.12
N THR A 585 8.95 32.95 -15.67
CA THR A 585 9.13 34.20 -14.92
C THR A 585 8.89 33.95 -13.44
N VAL A 586 9.86 34.26 -12.60
CA VAL A 586 9.78 34.09 -11.15
C VAL A 586 8.82 35.13 -10.56
N ARG A 587 7.89 34.68 -9.71
CA ARG A 587 7.00 35.53 -8.93
C ARG A 587 7.04 35.11 -7.47
N PHE A 588 7.14 36.08 -6.59
CA PHE A 588 7.15 35.85 -5.15
C PHE A 588 5.73 35.95 -4.59
N THR A 589 5.33 34.96 -3.79
CA THR A 589 4.03 34.92 -3.14
C THR A 589 4.26 34.84 -1.63
N HIS A 590 3.67 35.76 -0.87
CA HIS A 590 3.82 35.86 0.59
C HIS A 590 5.28 35.92 1.10
N MET A 591 6.22 36.46 0.30
CA MET A 591 7.63 36.50 0.66
C MET A 591 8.08 37.92 1.06
N LYS A 592 8.69 38.05 2.25
CA LYS A 592 9.44 39.25 2.64
C LYS A 592 10.93 38.96 2.56
N VAL A 593 11.62 39.76 1.76
CA VAL A 593 13.06 39.66 1.52
C VAL A 593 13.73 40.90 2.07
N VAL A 594 14.82 40.71 2.80
CA VAL A 594 15.66 41.81 3.27
C VAL A 594 17.08 41.61 2.77
N ARG A 595 17.66 42.68 2.27
CA ARG A 595 19.05 42.71 1.83
C ARG A 595 19.95 42.90 3.05
N SER A 596 20.76 41.89 3.34
CA SER A 596 21.74 41.91 4.42
C SER A 596 22.81 42.98 4.18
N SER A 597 23.56 43.34 5.23
CA SER A 597 24.72 44.25 5.16
C SER A 597 25.82 43.77 4.20
N GLU A 598 25.84 42.47 3.90
CA GLU A 598 26.76 41.83 2.94
C GLU A 598 26.23 41.84 1.49
N GLY A 599 25.08 42.46 1.23
CA GLY A 599 24.49 42.61 -0.11
C GLY A 599 23.71 41.40 -0.62
N ILE A 600 23.52 40.39 0.24
CA ILE A 600 22.81 39.14 -0.01
C ILE A 600 21.32 39.28 0.37
N ASP A 601 20.42 38.79 -0.48
CA ASP A 601 18.98 38.81 -0.24
C ASP A 601 18.55 37.57 0.58
N VAL A 602 18.04 37.81 1.79
CA VAL A 602 17.67 36.77 2.75
C VAL A 602 16.16 36.80 2.99
N VAL A 603 15.54 35.62 2.97
CA VAL A 603 14.10 35.45 3.23
C VAL A 603 13.81 35.48 4.73
N LEU A 604 12.92 36.40 5.15
CA LEU A 604 12.46 36.51 6.54
C LEU A 604 11.17 35.74 6.80
N THR A 605 10.30 35.63 5.80
CA THR A 605 9.00 34.96 5.93
C THR A 605 9.14 33.46 6.09
N ARG A 606 8.24 32.86 6.89
CA ARG A 606 8.16 31.41 7.11
C ARG A 606 7.39 30.67 6.03
N ASN A 607 6.43 31.34 5.39
CA ASN A 607 5.58 30.78 4.34
C ASN A 607 5.83 31.47 2.98
N GLY A 608 7.10 31.71 2.65
CA GLY A 608 7.49 32.32 1.39
C GLY A 608 7.45 31.31 0.25
N GLU A 609 6.87 31.68 -0.88
CA GLU A 609 6.74 30.80 -2.04
C GLU A 609 7.29 31.48 -3.30
N ILE A 610 8.01 30.71 -4.11
CA ILE A 610 8.44 31.10 -5.46
C ILE A 610 7.54 30.37 -6.46
N ALA A 611 6.73 31.12 -7.18
CA ALA A 611 5.96 30.62 -8.31
C ALA A 611 6.68 30.92 -9.63
N ILE A 612 6.76 29.95 -10.54
CA ILE A 612 7.25 30.16 -11.91
C ILE A 612 6.04 30.29 -12.83
N LEU A 613 5.95 31.43 -13.51
CA LEU A 613 4.90 31.75 -14.47
C LEU A 613 5.34 31.47 -15.92
N ASP A 614 4.43 30.93 -16.71
CA ASP A 614 4.56 30.81 -18.17
C ASP A 614 4.44 32.21 -18.84
N ALA A 615 4.78 32.31 -20.13
CA ALA A 615 4.60 33.52 -20.94
C ALA A 615 3.15 34.04 -20.98
N LYS A 616 2.17 33.20 -20.63
CA LYS A 616 0.75 33.55 -20.51
C LYS A 616 0.30 33.95 -19.09
N GLY A 617 1.24 34.09 -18.14
CA GLY A 617 0.93 34.49 -16.76
C GLY A 617 0.24 33.41 -15.91
N ARG A 618 0.27 32.15 -16.35
CA ARG A 618 -0.25 31.01 -15.58
C ARG A 618 0.87 30.44 -14.71
N GLU A 619 0.55 30.10 -13.47
CA GLU A 619 1.45 29.40 -12.55
C GLU A 619 1.72 27.99 -13.07
N VAL A 620 2.99 27.69 -13.32
CA VAL A 620 3.46 26.39 -13.83
C VAL A 620 4.05 25.56 -12.70
N GLU A 621 4.88 26.18 -11.86
CA GLU A 621 5.55 25.52 -10.74
C GLU A 621 5.53 26.43 -9.52
N LYS A 622 5.62 25.80 -8.34
CA LYS A 622 5.58 26.46 -7.05
C LYS A 622 6.59 25.78 -6.12
N TYR A 623 7.44 26.59 -5.51
CA TYR A 623 8.50 26.16 -4.60
C TYR A 623 8.35 26.84 -3.25
N GLU A 624 8.33 26.08 -2.17
CA GLU A 624 8.37 26.62 -0.81
C GLU A 624 9.80 27.01 -0.45
N VAL A 625 10.00 28.21 0.08
CA VAL A 625 11.32 28.73 0.44
C VAL A 625 11.47 28.77 1.96
N PRO A 626 12.47 28.07 2.54
CA PRO A 626 12.68 28.08 3.98
C PRO A 626 13.17 29.45 4.46
N THR A 627 12.82 29.81 5.70
CA THR A 627 13.31 31.04 6.35
C THR A 627 14.84 31.01 6.46
N GLY A 628 15.47 32.13 6.12
CA GLY A 628 16.93 32.25 6.05
C GLY A 628 17.58 31.63 4.83
N ALA A 629 16.79 31.17 3.86
CA ALA A 629 17.33 30.90 2.54
C ALA A 629 17.87 32.19 1.91
N THR A 630 19.02 32.04 1.26
CA THR A 630 19.61 33.05 0.39
C THR A 630 18.98 32.93 -0.99
N LEU A 631 18.38 34.01 -1.49
CA LEU A 631 17.83 34.06 -2.83
C LEU A 631 18.94 34.36 -3.84
N LEU A 632 18.92 33.62 -4.95
CA LEU A 632 19.84 33.81 -6.08
C LEU A 632 19.13 34.45 -7.29
N VAL A 633 17.82 34.67 -7.19
CA VAL A 633 16.97 35.23 -8.24
C VAL A 633 16.14 36.40 -7.73
N GLU A 634 15.84 37.35 -8.62
CA GLU A 634 15.01 38.53 -8.34
C GLU A 634 13.55 38.31 -8.79
N GLU A 635 12.63 39.10 -8.23
CA GLU A 635 11.22 39.06 -8.62
C GLU A 635 11.05 39.51 -10.09
N ASN A 636 10.28 38.75 -10.86
CA ASN A 636 10.09 38.90 -12.32
C ASN A 636 11.32 38.58 -13.19
N GLN A 637 12.35 37.94 -12.63
CA GLN A 637 13.46 37.44 -13.42
C GLN A 637 13.03 36.24 -14.30
N GLN A 638 13.49 36.22 -15.55
CA GLN A 638 13.40 35.02 -16.38
C GLN A 638 14.45 33.99 -15.96
N VAL A 639 14.00 32.79 -15.65
CA VAL A 639 14.86 31.66 -15.28
C VAL A 639 14.84 30.59 -16.36
N LYS A 640 15.97 29.90 -16.54
CA LYS A 640 16.09 28.73 -17.41
C LYS A 640 15.94 27.45 -16.59
N ALA A 641 15.54 26.38 -17.27
CA ALA A 641 15.60 25.03 -16.70
C ALA A 641 17.04 24.72 -16.20
N GLY A 642 17.14 24.27 -14.96
CA GLY A 642 18.38 23.99 -14.22
C GLY A 642 18.98 25.16 -13.45
N GLN A 643 18.34 26.34 -13.42
CA GLN A 643 18.87 27.50 -12.69
C GLN A 643 18.55 27.43 -11.19
N LYS A 644 19.55 27.75 -10.35
CA LYS A 644 19.40 27.81 -8.89
C LYS A 644 18.51 28.99 -8.49
N LEU A 645 17.47 28.72 -7.70
CA LEU A 645 16.52 29.71 -7.19
C LEU A 645 16.92 30.22 -5.81
N CYS A 646 17.22 29.31 -4.88
CA CYS A 646 17.62 29.64 -3.52
C CYS A 646 18.57 28.58 -2.94
N GLN A 647 19.33 28.97 -1.91
CA GLN A 647 20.28 28.11 -1.19
C GLN A 647 20.17 28.34 0.32
N TRP A 648 20.31 27.28 1.12
CA TRP A 648 20.32 27.36 2.58
C TRP A 648 21.31 26.37 3.20
N ASN A 649 21.61 26.54 4.50
CA ASN A 649 22.36 25.56 5.26
C ASN A 649 21.40 24.43 5.71
N PRO A 650 21.60 23.17 5.28
CA PRO A 650 20.70 22.08 5.64
C PRO A 650 20.79 21.70 7.13
N HIS A 651 21.94 21.92 7.77
CA HIS A 651 22.23 21.43 9.13
C HIS A 651 21.93 22.44 10.23
N THR A 652 21.61 23.68 9.91
CA THR A 652 21.26 24.70 10.91
C THR A 652 19.99 25.43 10.49
N ILE A 653 19.17 25.75 11.48
CA ILE A 653 17.98 26.58 11.32
C ILE A 653 18.31 27.95 11.93
N PRO A 654 18.47 29.00 11.10
CA PRO A 654 18.74 30.33 11.61
C PRO A 654 17.47 30.97 12.20
N ILE A 655 17.62 31.66 13.32
CA ILE A 655 16.64 32.58 13.90
C ILE A 655 17.10 33.99 13.52
N LEU A 656 16.33 34.67 12.66
CA LEU A 656 16.69 35.96 12.09
C LEU A 656 15.98 37.12 12.78
N ALA A 657 16.65 38.26 12.86
CA ALA A 657 16.03 39.52 13.24
C ALA A 657 15.24 40.12 12.06
N GLU A 658 13.95 40.39 12.24
CA GLU A 658 13.09 41.07 11.25
C GLU A 658 13.30 42.59 11.24
N VAL A 659 13.64 43.16 12.39
CA VAL A 659 13.85 44.60 12.57
C VAL A 659 15.28 44.91 13.01
N ALA A 660 15.75 46.11 12.69
CA ALA A 660 17.03 46.58 13.21
C ALA A 660 16.84 47.11 14.63
N GLY A 661 17.73 46.74 15.55
CA GLY A 661 17.61 47.11 16.96
C GLY A 661 18.83 46.76 17.79
N LYS A 662 18.80 47.15 19.06
CA LYS A 662 19.81 46.77 20.06
C LYS A 662 19.35 45.51 20.79
N ILE A 663 20.23 44.53 20.95
CA ILE A 663 19.91 43.26 21.60
C ILE A 663 19.92 43.38 23.12
N ARG A 664 18.90 42.83 23.77
CA ARG A 664 18.80 42.61 25.22
C ARG A 664 18.41 41.17 25.52
N TYR A 665 19.04 40.55 26.51
CA TYR A 665 18.63 39.23 26.98
C TYR A 665 17.53 39.32 28.03
N GLU A 666 16.56 38.42 27.94
CA GLU A 666 15.50 38.29 28.93
C GLU A 666 15.36 36.80 29.28
N ASP A 667 15.36 36.48 30.58
CA ASP A 667 15.36 35.11 31.12
C ASP A 667 16.53 34.22 30.64
N VAL A 668 17.62 34.81 30.14
CA VAL A 668 18.87 34.12 29.77
C VAL A 668 19.89 34.26 30.92
N VAL A 669 20.00 33.26 31.78
CA VAL A 669 20.81 33.27 33.01
C VAL A 669 21.83 32.13 32.98
N GLU A 670 23.10 32.48 33.19
CA GLU A 670 24.22 31.53 33.18
C GLU A 670 24.09 30.48 34.30
N GLY A 671 24.15 29.21 33.92
CA GLY A 671 24.03 28.05 34.82
C GLY A 671 22.60 27.52 35.00
N GLU A 672 21.57 28.33 34.71
CA GLU A 672 20.17 27.90 34.75
C GLU A 672 19.58 27.71 33.35
N THR A 673 19.55 28.75 32.51
CA THR A 673 18.96 28.68 31.16
C THR A 673 20.00 28.71 30.03
N MET A 674 21.21 29.20 30.29
CA MET A 674 22.34 29.15 29.36
C MET A 674 23.57 28.48 29.96
N LYS A 675 24.33 27.78 29.12
CA LYS A 675 25.62 27.20 29.43
C LYS A 675 26.66 27.68 28.41
N LEU A 676 27.83 28.07 28.91
CA LEU A 676 28.98 28.39 28.08
C LEU A 676 29.71 27.08 27.74
N GLU A 677 29.66 26.67 26.49
CA GLU A 677 30.49 25.59 25.98
C GLU A 677 31.80 26.18 25.45
N LYS A 678 32.91 25.73 26.04
CA LYS A 678 34.24 26.06 25.55
C LYS A 678 34.67 25.00 24.55
N ASP A 679 34.81 25.41 23.30
CA ASP A 679 35.46 24.58 22.29
C ASP A 679 36.97 24.44 22.61
N PRO A 680 37.63 23.36 22.16
CA PRO A 680 39.07 23.16 22.35
C PRO A 680 39.97 24.29 21.80
N SER A 681 39.46 25.13 20.90
CA SER A 681 40.12 26.32 20.36
C SER A 681 40.07 27.56 21.25
N GLY A 682 39.35 27.50 22.37
CA GLY A 682 39.13 28.65 23.25
C GLY A 682 37.99 29.58 22.81
N HIS A 683 37.28 29.27 21.72
CA HIS A 683 36.00 29.93 21.41
C HIS A 683 34.93 29.51 22.43
N VAL A 684 34.18 30.49 22.92
CA VAL A 684 33.08 30.28 23.86
C VAL A 684 31.79 30.38 23.06
N ARG A 685 31.03 29.28 22.98
CA ARG A 685 29.68 29.27 22.40
C ARG A 685 28.66 29.29 23.54
N THR A 686 27.62 30.09 23.38
CA THR A 686 26.53 30.19 24.36
C THR A 686 25.38 29.29 23.92
N VAL A 687 25.06 28.27 24.71
CA VAL A 687 24.03 27.27 24.41
C VAL A 687 22.89 27.37 25.40
N ILE A 688 21.65 27.36 24.92
CA ILE A 688 20.47 27.26 25.78
C ILE A 688 20.29 25.81 26.26
N THR A 689 20.25 25.60 27.58
CA THR A 689 20.05 24.28 28.20
C THR A 689 18.59 24.01 28.56
N GLU A 690 18.23 22.72 28.63
CA GLU A 690 16.94 22.28 29.19
C GLU A 690 16.85 22.78 30.64
N HIS A 691 15.86 23.60 30.92
CA HIS A 691 15.63 24.18 32.24
C HIS A 691 14.22 23.88 32.70
N LYS A 692 14.11 23.37 33.92
CA LYS A 692 12.83 23.07 34.58
C LYS A 692 12.54 24.19 35.57
N GLY A 693 12.13 25.35 35.05
CA GLY A 693 11.90 26.57 35.83
C GLY A 693 10.89 27.52 35.19
N GLU A 694 10.67 28.69 35.80
CA GLU A 694 9.75 29.74 35.29
C GLU A 694 10.41 30.67 34.25
N LEU A 695 11.72 30.56 34.05
CA LEU A 695 12.50 31.34 33.10
C LEU A 695 12.23 30.82 31.68
N HIS A 696 12.11 31.72 30.70
CA HIS A 696 11.99 31.36 29.28
C HIS A 696 12.93 32.21 28.43
N PRO A 697 14.11 31.69 28.03
CA PRO A 697 15.16 32.47 27.39
C PRO A 697 14.67 33.09 26.08
N GLN A 698 14.82 34.41 25.97
CA GLN A 698 14.41 35.16 24.79
C GLN A 698 15.34 36.35 24.55
N VAL A 699 15.43 36.74 23.28
CA VAL A 699 16.19 37.90 22.82
C VAL A 699 15.20 38.98 22.43
N VAL A 700 15.30 40.13 23.08
CA VAL A 700 14.47 41.30 22.80
C VAL A 700 15.28 42.29 21.98
N LEU A 701 14.71 42.79 20.88
CA LEU A 701 15.26 43.92 20.14
C LEU A 701 14.66 45.21 20.65
N GLU A 702 15.50 46.17 21.05
CA GLU A 702 15.09 47.49 21.52
C GLU A 702 15.38 48.58 20.50
N ASP A 703 14.53 49.61 20.48
CA ASP A 703 14.81 50.88 19.82
C ASP A 703 15.82 51.73 20.63
N LEU A 704 16.28 52.85 20.07
CA LEU A 704 17.20 53.80 20.72
C LEU A 704 16.67 54.34 22.06
N ASP A 705 15.35 54.33 22.26
CA ASP A 705 14.66 54.77 23.48
C ASP A 705 14.40 53.64 24.50
N GLY A 706 14.89 52.42 24.27
CA GLY A 706 14.76 51.28 25.19
C GLY A 706 13.38 50.61 25.22
N LYS A 707 12.54 50.87 24.19
CA LYS A 707 11.28 50.15 24.01
C LYS A 707 11.50 48.85 23.22
N PRO A 708 10.88 47.72 23.62
CA PRO A 708 10.95 46.48 22.86
C PRO A 708 10.21 46.64 21.53
N LEU A 709 10.93 46.46 20.42
CA LEU A 709 10.40 46.42 19.06
C LEU A 709 9.88 45.03 18.70
N ASP A 710 10.65 43.99 19.04
CA ASP A 710 10.31 42.60 18.72
C ASP A 710 10.98 41.62 19.70
N VAL A 711 10.45 40.41 19.80
CA VAL A 711 10.89 39.38 20.77
C VAL A 711 11.09 38.03 20.09
N TYR A 712 12.33 37.52 20.14
CA TYR A 712 12.71 36.22 19.58
C TYR A 712 12.91 35.20 20.69
N TYR A 713 12.08 34.16 20.70
CA TYR A 713 12.21 33.08 21.66
C TYR A 713 13.34 32.12 21.27
N LEU A 714 14.16 31.75 22.25
CA LEU A 714 15.25 30.80 22.04
C LEU A 714 14.80 29.40 22.47
N PRO A 715 14.67 28.43 21.54
CA PRO A 715 14.37 27.06 21.90
C PRO A 715 15.56 26.40 22.59
N GLU A 716 15.32 25.25 23.20
CA GLU A 716 16.37 24.43 23.78
C GLU A 716 17.42 24.06 22.73
N ARG A 717 18.70 23.99 23.12
CA ARG A 717 19.84 23.69 22.24
C ARG A 717 20.15 24.74 21.16
N ALA A 718 19.50 25.90 21.18
CA ALA A 718 19.90 27.01 20.32
C ALA A 718 21.25 27.60 20.76
N TYR A 719 22.13 27.85 19.79
CA TYR A 719 23.36 28.62 19.94
C TYR A 719 23.07 30.10 19.73
N ILE A 720 23.38 30.93 20.72
CA ILE A 720 23.27 32.38 20.57
C ILE A 720 24.54 32.89 19.88
N LEU A 721 24.37 33.55 18.74
CA LEU A 721 25.48 34.06 17.91
C LEU A 721 25.77 35.54 18.16
N VAL A 722 24.84 36.24 18.81
CA VAL A 722 24.93 37.66 19.10
C VAL A 722 25.31 37.90 20.56
N GLU A 723 25.83 39.09 20.86
CA GLU A 723 26.15 39.50 22.23
C GLU A 723 25.19 40.58 22.69
N GLU A 724 24.93 40.63 24.00
CA GLU A 724 24.06 41.63 24.60
C GLU A 724 24.58 43.05 24.37
N GLY A 725 23.70 43.96 23.96
CA GLY A 725 24.00 45.36 23.68
C GLY A 725 24.53 45.66 22.28
N LYS A 726 24.78 44.64 21.44
CA LYS A 726 25.17 44.81 20.03
C LYS A 726 23.98 45.29 19.19
N LYS A 727 24.25 46.16 18.20
CA LYS A 727 23.25 46.56 17.20
C LYS A 727 23.26 45.56 16.05
N VAL A 728 22.08 45.07 15.67
CA VAL A 728 21.87 44.19 14.51
C VAL A 728 20.98 44.86 13.47
N SER A 729 21.23 44.54 12.20
CA SER A 729 20.36 44.89 11.09
C SER A 729 19.29 43.82 10.88
N ALA A 730 18.19 44.20 10.21
CA ALA A 730 17.23 43.22 9.72
C ALA A 730 17.92 42.19 8.80
N GLY A 731 17.57 40.91 8.94
CA GLY A 731 18.19 39.78 8.23
C GLY A 731 19.42 39.18 8.90
N SER A 732 19.90 39.72 10.03
CA SER A 732 21.02 39.12 10.78
C SER A 732 20.57 37.91 11.61
N VAL A 733 21.41 36.88 11.69
CA VAL A 733 21.17 35.69 12.53
C VAL A 733 21.39 36.03 14.00
N VAL A 734 20.33 35.94 14.80
CA VAL A 734 20.33 36.15 16.25
C VAL A 734 20.83 34.89 16.98
N ALA A 735 20.29 33.75 16.58
CA ALA A 735 20.65 32.45 17.10
C ALA A 735 20.52 31.40 16.01
N GLU A 736 21.26 30.30 16.13
CA GLU A 736 21.14 29.16 15.25
C GLU A 736 20.82 27.92 16.06
N MET A 737 19.93 27.08 15.56
CA MET A 737 19.67 25.78 16.13
C MET A 737 20.28 24.73 15.20
N PRO A 738 21.05 23.76 15.70
CA PRO A 738 21.40 22.61 14.89
C PRO A 738 20.08 21.96 14.49
N ARG A 739 19.85 21.82 13.18
CA ARG A 739 18.74 21.01 12.70
C ARG A 739 19.05 19.63 13.24
N GLU A 740 18.13 19.06 14.01
CA GLU A 740 18.19 17.62 14.26
C GLU A 740 18.15 17.02 12.86
N ALA A 741 19.30 16.54 12.37
CA ALA A 741 19.40 15.83 11.11
C ALA A 741 18.31 14.79 11.20
N SER A 742 17.23 14.96 10.42
CA SER A 742 15.93 14.31 10.65
C SER A 742 16.20 12.87 11.02
N GLY A 743 16.18 12.53 12.31
CA GLY A 743 16.98 11.42 12.85
C GLY A 743 16.70 10.14 12.08
N VAL A 744 17.55 9.81 11.10
CA VAL A 744 17.35 8.75 10.11
C VAL A 744 15.86 8.53 9.74
N THR A 745 15.01 9.58 9.67
CA THR A 745 13.53 9.49 9.80
C THR A 745 13.08 8.12 10.27
N ASP A 746 13.45 7.72 11.50
CA ASP A 746 13.63 6.32 11.90
C ASP A 746 12.85 5.33 11.01
N ILE A 747 13.45 4.91 9.87
CA ILE A 747 12.80 3.95 8.93
C ILE A 747 12.49 2.64 9.71
N THR A 748 13.26 2.46 10.78
CA THR A 748 13.21 1.56 11.91
C THR A 748 11.94 1.62 12.79
N GLY A 749 11.25 2.76 12.82
CA GLY A 749 9.93 2.91 13.46
C GLY A 749 8.84 2.12 12.76
N GLY A 750 9.09 1.64 11.53
CA GLY A 750 8.27 0.76 10.68
C GLY A 750 6.94 0.31 11.28
N LEU A 751 6.90 -0.92 11.81
CA LEU A 751 5.70 -1.51 12.37
C LEU A 751 5.22 -0.86 13.69
N PRO A 752 6.10 -0.50 14.66
CA PRO A 752 5.67 0.20 15.87
C PRO A 752 4.88 1.48 15.61
N ARG A 753 5.31 2.31 14.66
CA ARG A 753 4.62 3.54 14.27
C ARG A 753 3.24 3.25 13.68
N VAL A 754 3.13 2.28 12.78
CA VAL A 754 1.84 1.83 12.23
C VAL A 754 0.92 1.34 13.35
N THR A 755 1.46 0.61 14.31
CA THR A 755 0.71 0.13 15.48
C THR A 755 0.25 1.28 16.38
N GLU A 756 1.09 2.28 16.64
CA GLU A 756 0.71 3.47 17.41
C GLU A 756 -0.43 4.26 16.76
N ILE A 757 -0.40 4.38 15.43
CA ILE A 757 -1.44 5.07 14.65
C ILE A 757 -2.75 4.29 14.71
N PHE A 758 -2.74 2.97 14.47
CA PHE A 758 -3.96 2.15 14.56
C PHE A 758 -4.51 2.04 15.99
N GLU A 759 -3.67 2.16 17.01
CA GLU A 759 -4.12 2.25 18.41
C GLU A 759 -4.59 3.67 18.79
N ALA A 760 -4.55 4.62 17.87
CA ALA A 760 -4.91 6.03 18.07
C ALA A 760 -4.24 6.63 19.33
N ARG A 761 -2.98 6.24 19.59
CA ARG A 761 -2.23 6.70 20.77
C ARG A 761 -1.83 8.15 20.60
N LYS A 762 -1.85 8.90 21.71
CA LYS A 762 -1.29 10.25 21.73
C LYS A 762 0.24 10.15 21.64
N PRO A 763 0.89 10.85 20.69
CA PRO A 763 2.34 10.97 20.67
C PRO A 763 2.87 11.47 22.01
N LYS A 764 4.09 11.06 22.38
CA LYS A 764 4.74 11.50 23.63
C LYS A 764 4.92 13.01 23.66
N ASP A 765 5.24 13.60 22.50
CA ASP A 765 5.45 15.02 22.37
C ASP A 765 4.59 15.64 21.24
N PRO A 766 3.30 15.93 21.50
CA PRO A 766 2.35 16.31 20.44
C PRO A 766 2.50 17.78 20.01
N ALA A 767 2.20 18.06 18.75
CA ALA A 767 1.94 19.42 18.28
C ALA A 767 0.60 19.94 18.81
N VAL A 768 0.53 21.24 19.04
CA VAL A 768 -0.70 21.95 19.41
C VAL A 768 -1.27 22.58 18.14
N ILE A 769 -2.55 22.30 17.84
CA ILE A 769 -3.25 22.86 16.67
C ILE A 769 -4.12 24.06 17.05
N ALA A 770 -4.30 24.99 16.12
CA ALA A 770 -5.27 26.07 16.23
C ALA A 770 -6.70 25.51 16.21
N GLU A 771 -7.55 25.90 17.15
CA GLU A 771 -8.94 25.40 17.24
C GLU A 771 -9.93 26.25 16.44
N ILE A 772 -9.55 27.48 16.11
CA ILE A 772 -10.34 28.43 15.34
C ILE A 772 -9.45 29.15 14.32
N ASP A 773 -10.05 29.66 13.26
CA ASP A 773 -9.40 30.59 12.34
C ASP A 773 -9.22 31.94 13.02
N GLY A 774 -8.05 32.57 12.86
CA GLY A 774 -7.83 33.89 13.45
C GLY A 774 -6.39 34.38 13.44
N VAL A 775 -6.21 35.55 14.04
CA VAL A 775 -4.89 36.18 14.25
C VAL A 775 -4.32 35.71 15.59
N ILE A 776 -3.04 35.38 15.58
CA ILE A 776 -2.32 34.92 16.77
C ILE A 776 -1.82 36.09 17.62
N GLU A 777 -2.10 36.00 18.92
CA GLU A 777 -1.52 36.83 19.96
C GLU A 777 -0.84 35.94 21.00
N ILE A 778 0.49 36.01 21.09
CA ILE A 778 1.25 35.24 22.09
C ILE A 778 1.27 36.07 23.38
N LEU A 779 0.52 35.63 24.39
CA LEU A 779 0.49 36.32 25.69
C LEU A 779 1.73 35.96 26.52
N GLY A 780 2.30 36.98 27.17
CA GLY A 780 3.37 36.79 28.16
C GLY A 780 2.89 36.22 29.50
N GLU A 781 1.56 36.11 29.71
CA GLU A 781 0.98 35.60 30.95
C GLU A 781 1.17 34.08 31.10
N LYS A 782 1.84 33.70 32.19
CA LYS A 782 2.25 32.33 32.51
C LYS A 782 1.16 31.64 33.33
N ARG A 783 0.63 30.51 32.88
CA ARG A 783 -0.20 29.62 33.72
C ARG A 783 0.52 28.28 33.92
N ARG A 784 0.97 28.02 35.15
CA ARG A 784 1.64 26.76 35.56
C ARG A 784 2.85 26.37 34.68
N GLY A 785 3.70 27.34 34.33
CA GLY A 785 4.91 27.10 33.51
C GLY A 785 4.64 26.73 32.04
N LYS A 786 3.40 26.84 31.57
CA LYS A 786 3.02 26.72 30.16
C LYS A 786 2.69 28.10 29.60
N ARG A 787 3.03 28.32 28.33
CA ARG A 787 2.71 29.55 27.61
C ARG A 787 1.35 29.44 26.95
N THR A 788 0.68 30.57 26.81
CA THR A 788 -0.66 30.65 26.22
C THR A 788 -0.58 31.38 24.89
N ILE A 789 -0.89 30.68 23.79
CA ILE A 789 -1.16 31.32 22.51
C ILE A 789 -2.66 31.59 22.46
N VAL A 790 -3.06 32.84 22.22
CA VAL A 790 -4.46 33.18 21.98
C VAL A 790 -4.67 33.33 20.48
N VAL A 791 -5.65 32.63 19.94
CA VAL A 791 -6.13 32.86 18.58
C VAL A 791 -7.40 33.69 18.69
N ARG A 792 -7.44 34.85 18.03
CA ARG A 792 -8.60 35.74 17.97
C ARG A 792 -9.22 35.66 16.58
N SER A 793 -10.43 35.15 16.49
CA SER A 793 -11.21 35.15 15.23
C SER A 793 -11.67 36.56 14.85
N GLU A 794 -11.97 36.76 13.57
CA GLU A 794 -12.59 38.00 13.08
C GLU A 794 -13.95 38.28 13.75
N SER A 795 -14.64 37.23 14.21
CA SER A 795 -15.90 37.31 14.95
C SER A 795 -15.77 37.70 16.44
N GLY A 796 -14.55 37.91 16.94
CA GLY A 796 -14.28 38.29 18.34
C GLY A 796 -14.28 37.12 19.34
N ILE A 797 -14.39 35.87 18.86
CA ILE A 797 -14.19 34.67 19.69
C ILE A 797 -12.69 34.46 19.88
N GLU A 798 -12.27 34.34 21.14
CA GLU A 798 -10.89 34.06 21.54
C GLU A 798 -10.77 32.64 22.07
N ARG A 799 -9.73 31.91 21.66
CA ARG A 799 -9.37 30.60 22.21
C ARG A 799 -7.94 30.59 22.70
N GLU A 800 -7.77 30.16 23.95
CA GLU A 800 -6.48 29.98 24.62
C GLU A 800 -5.89 28.58 24.35
N HIS A 801 -4.66 28.52 23.86
CA HIS A 801 -3.91 27.30 23.59
C HIS A 801 -2.68 27.20 24.49
N LEU A 802 -2.61 26.15 25.31
CA LEU A 802 -1.49 25.93 26.23
C LEU A 802 -0.36 25.15 25.54
N VAL A 803 0.80 25.78 25.43
CA VAL A 803 2.01 25.21 24.81
C VAL A 803 3.00 24.77 25.89
N PRO A 804 3.48 23.50 25.86
CA PRO A 804 4.56 23.03 26.72
C PRO A 804 5.86 23.84 26.54
N HIS A 805 6.65 23.91 27.61
CA HIS A 805 7.95 24.57 27.60
C HIS A 805 8.95 23.91 26.62
N GLY A 806 9.90 24.70 26.12
CA GLY A 806 11.01 24.21 25.29
C GLY A 806 10.72 24.04 23.79
N LYS A 807 9.45 24.08 23.37
CA LYS A 807 9.07 23.84 21.98
C LYS A 807 9.24 25.05 21.07
N ARG A 808 9.62 24.79 19.82
CA ARG A 808 9.70 25.81 18.76
C ARG A 808 8.31 26.15 18.23
N PHE A 809 7.97 27.44 18.27
CA PHE A 809 6.78 27.98 17.62
C PHE A 809 6.97 28.04 16.10
N LEU A 810 6.01 27.50 15.35
CA LEU A 810 5.96 27.63 13.89
C LEU A 810 5.38 28.98 13.47
N VAL A 811 4.60 29.59 14.36
CA VAL A 811 3.85 30.83 14.16
C VAL A 811 4.44 31.99 14.95
N HIS A 812 4.22 33.21 14.48
CA HIS A 812 4.59 34.45 15.14
C HIS A 812 3.35 35.26 15.57
N SER A 813 3.52 36.20 16.50
CA SER A 813 2.46 37.16 16.84
C SER A 813 2.11 38.00 15.62
N GLY A 814 0.81 38.09 15.30
CA GLY A 814 0.29 38.77 14.11
C GLY A 814 0.05 37.87 12.89
N ASP A 815 0.48 36.60 12.93
CA ASP A 815 0.19 35.66 11.85
C ASP A 815 -1.28 35.24 11.82
N ILE A 816 -1.80 35.04 10.61
CA ILE A 816 -3.15 34.49 10.38
C ILE A 816 -3.02 32.97 10.25
N VAL A 817 -3.74 32.24 11.11
CA VAL A 817 -3.80 30.78 11.06
C VAL A 817 -5.18 30.27 10.77
N LYS A 818 -5.22 29.09 10.14
CA LYS A 818 -6.44 28.33 9.93
C LYS A 818 -6.64 27.29 11.04
N ALA A 819 -7.88 26.97 11.35
CA ALA A 819 -8.27 25.89 12.24
C ALA A 819 -7.65 24.58 11.75
N GLY A 820 -7.00 23.87 12.67
CA GLY A 820 -6.25 22.64 12.40
C GLY A 820 -4.77 22.85 12.06
N GLN A 821 -4.31 24.09 11.83
CA GLN A 821 -2.90 24.37 11.57
C GLN A 821 -2.05 24.17 12.84
N ALA A 822 -0.88 23.54 12.70
CA ALA A 822 0.06 23.35 13.80
C ALA A 822 0.68 24.69 14.23
N LEU A 823 0.53 25.03 15.50
CA LEU A 823 1.14 26.23 16.11
C LEU A 823 2.59 25.98 16.53
N VAL A 824 2.92 24.72 16.81
CA VAL A 824 4.17 24.29 17.42
C VAL A 824 4.64 23.02 16.72
N ASP A 825 5.95 22.84 16.67
CA ASP A 825 6.56 21.65 16.08
C ASP A 825 6.17 20.35 16.85
N GLY A 826 6.04 19.27 16.08
CA GLY A 826 5.71 17.92 16.57
C GLY A 826 4.64 17.17 15.76
N PRO A 827 4.47 15.87 16.02
CA PRO A 827 3.42 15.05 15.41
C PRO A 827 2.02 15.49 15.85
N LEU A 828 1.09 15.53 14.88
CA LEU A 828 -0.30 15.86 15.13
C LEU A 828 -1.02 14.74 15.90
N VAL A 829 -1.95 15.14 16.77
CA VAL A 829 -2.79 14.21 17.53
C VAL A 829 -4.09 13.93 16.77
N PRO A 830 -4.39 12.67 16.40
CA PRO A 830 -5.62 12.34 15.68
C PRO A 830 -6.90 12.79 16.38
N HIS A 831 -6.96 12.68 17.72
CA HIS A 831 -8.13 13.12 18.51
C HIS A 831 -8.39 14.62 18.43
N ASP A 832 -7.34 15.43 18.32
CA ASP A 832 -7.49 16.89 18.21
C ASP A 832 -7.91 17.27 16.78
N ILE A 833 -7.38 16.58 15.75
CA ILE A 833 -7.83 16.75 14.36
C ILE A 833 -9.32 16.42 14.24
N LEU A 834 -9.79 15.31 14.81
CA LEU A 834 -11.22 14.95 14.77
C LEU A 834 -12.10 16.03 15.41
N ARG A 835 -11.65 16.62 16.52
CA ARG A 835 -12.39 17.66 17.26
C ARG A 835 -12.48 18.97 16.49
N VAL A 836 -11.40 19.35 15.78
CA VAL A 836 -11.27 20.67 15.14
C VAL A 836 -11.64 20.64 13.66
N SER A 837 -11.07 19.70 12.90
CA SER A 837 -11.16 19.64 11.45
C SER A 837 -12.19 18.61 10.94
N GLY A 838 -12.75 17.80 11.84
CA GLY A 838 -13.81 16.83 11.54
C GLY A 838 -13.34 15.45 11.08
N GLU A 839 -14.30 14.59 10.73
CA GLU A 839 -14.07 13.18 10.37
C GLU A 839 -13.23 13.02 9.11
N GLU A 840 -13.52 13.78 8.05
CA GLU A 840 -12.81 13.65 6.77
C GLU A 840 -11.33 13.98 6.90
N ALA A 841 -10.98 15.04 7.64
CA ALA A 841 -9.60 15.45 7.86
C ALA A 841 -8.81 14.39 8.64
N VAL A 842 -9.39 13.81 9.71
CA VAL A 842 -8.69 12.76 10.47
C VAL A 842 -8.53 11.49 9.67
N GLN A 843 -9.53 11.13 8.85
CA GLN A 843 -9.47 9.97 7.96
C GLN A 843 -8.35 10.11 6.94
N GLN A 844 -8.27 11.25 6.25
CA GLN A 844 -7.22 11.53 5.27
C GLN A 844 -5.83 11.54 5.91
N TYR A 845 -5.69 12.15 7.10
CA TYR A 845 -4.43 12.15 7.85
C TYR A 845 -3.97 10.73 8.19
N LEU A 846 -4.86 9.89 8.73
CA LEU A 846 -4.54 8.51 9.10
C LEU A 846 -4.15 7.66 7.87
N VAL A 847 -4.88 7.77 6.76
CA VAL A 847 -4.53 7.07 5.51
C VAL A 847 -3.16 7.51 5.02
N HIS A 848 -2.90 8.82 4.99
CA HIS A 848 -1.63 9.38 4.52
C HIS A 848 -0.44 8.91 5.37
N GLU A 849 -0.53 9.03 6.70
CA GLU A 849 0.53 8.61 7.61
C GLU A 849 0.83 7.12 7.48
N ILE A 850 -0.19 6.26 7.47
CA ILE A 850 0.01 4.80 7.34
C ILE A 850 0.63 4.47 5.97
N GLN A 851 0.10 5.04 4.89
CA GLN A 851 0.63 4.82 3.55
C GLN A 851 2.07 5.30 3.41
N SER A 852 2.43 6.44 4.01
CA SER A 852 3.80 6.96 3.96
C SER A 852 4.81 5.96 4.53
N VAL A 853 4.45 5.24 5.60
CA VAL A 853 5.30 4.21 6.20
C VAL A 853 5.46 3.02 5.26
N TYR A 854 4.37 2.48 4.70
CA TYR A 854 4.46 1.36 3.75
C TYR A 854 5.23 1.73 2.47
N ARG A 855 4.97 2.92 1.91
CA ARG A 855 5.65 3.44 0.70
C ARG A 855 7.13 3.71 0.93
N SER A 856 7.51 4.20 2.12
CA SER A 856 8.93 4.38 2.47
C SER A 856 9.74 3.09 2.33
N GLN A 857 9.07 1.94 2.48
CA GLN A 857 9.66 0.60 2.36
C GLN A 857 9.39 -0.08 1.00
N ARG A 858 8.87 0.68 0.02
CA ARG A 858 8.47 0.21 -1.32
C ARG A 858 7.46 -0.93 -1.28
N VAL A 859 6.56 -0.89 -0.31
CA VAL A 859 5.42 -1.79 -0.21
C VAL A 859 4.19 -1.01 -0.64
N GLU A 860 3.52 -1.51 -1.67
CA GLU A 860 2.31 -0.90 -2.20
C GLU A 860 1.06 -1.61 -1.69
N ILE A 861 0.17 -0.84 -1.06
CA ILE A 861 -1.13 -1.28 -0.58
C ILE A 861 -2.18 -0.32 -1.13
N ASN A 862 -3.33 -0.84 -1.57
CA ASN A 862 -4.42 0.03 -1.97
C ASN A 862 -5.10 0.68 -0.75
N ASP A 863 -5.39 1.98 -0.84
CA ASP A 863 -6.01 2.75 0.25
C ASP A 863 -7.31 2.13 0.78
N LYS A 864 -8.08 1.40 -0.06
CA LYS A 864 -9.38 0.82 0.34
C LYS A 864 -9.29 -0.09 1.56
N HIS A 865 -8.16 -0.77 1.72
CA HIS A 865 -7.94 -1.69 2.85
C HIS A 865 -7.76 -0.93 4.15
N ILE A 866 -6.98 0.16 4.13
CA ILE A 866 -6.74 1.03 5.30
C ILE A 866 -8.03 1.80 5.64
N GLU A 867 -8.74 2.27 4.63
CA GLU A 867 -10.04 2.96 4.75
C GLU A 867 -11.07 2.11 5.49
N ILE A 868 -11.13 0.79 5.25
CA ILE A 868 -12.03 -0.13 6.00
C ILE A 868 -11.70 -0.15 7.49
N ILE A 869 -10.42 -0.19 7.86
CA ILE A 869 -10.00 -0.22 9.27
C ILE A 869 -10.33 1.11 9.94
N ILE A 870 -10.02 2.23 9.30
CA ILE A 870 -10.31 3.57 9.83
C ILE A 870 -11.83 3.78 10.00
N ALA A 871 -12.64 3.31 9.05
CA ALA A 871 -14.09 3.35 9.17
C ALA A 871 -14.58 2.62 10.44
N ARG A 872 -13.92 1.53 10.85
CA ARG A 872 -14.24 0.83 12.10
C ARG A 872 -13.71 1.53 13.35
N MET A 873 -12.60 2.26 13.26
CA MET A 873 -12.10 3.10 14.36
C MET A 873 -13.03 4.27 14.71
N LEU A 874 -13.78 4.79 13.73
CA LEU A 874 -14.74 5.91 13.87
C LEU A 874 -16.21 5.46 13.99
N ARG A 875 -16.46 4.16 14.20
CA ARG A 875 -17.83 3.60 14.21
C ARG A 875 -18.65 4.01 15.43
N LYS A 876 -18.01 4.36 16.54
CA LYS A 876 -18.69 4.66 17.82
C LYS A 876 -18.94 6.16 17.98
N VAL A 877 -20.08 6.48 18.56
CA VAL A 877 -20.48 7.84 18.94
C VAL A 877 -20.72 7.90 20.44
N LYS A 878 -20.36 9.03 21.05
CA LYS A 878 -20.62 9.30 22.46
C LYS A 878 -21.79 10.27 22.57
N ILE A 879 -22.83 9.86 23.29
CA ILE A 879 -24.03 10.68 23.46
C ILE A 879 -23.71 11.88 24.35
N GLU A 880 -23.96 13.09 23.86
CA GLU A 880 -23.79 14.34 24.62
C GLU A 880 -25.08 14.70 25.34
N ASN A 881 -26.16 14.94 24.58
CA ASN A 881 -27.49 15.17 25.12
C ASN A 881 -28.46 14.12 24.59
N PRO A 882 -29.17 13.39 25.45
CA PRO A 882 -30.11 12.36 25.03
C PRO A 882 -31.41 12.92 24.41
N GLY A 883 -31.68 14.23 24.56
CA GLY A 883 -32.91 14.84 24.05
C GLY A 883 -34.14 14.19 24.68
N ASP A 884 -35.11 13.82 23.85
CA ASP A 884 -36.31 13.08 24.25
C ASP A 884 -36.18 11.55 23.99
N THR A 885 -34.96 11.05 23.75
CA THR A 885 -34.71 9.60 23.57
C THR A 885 -34.45 8.88 24.90
N ASN A 886 -34.54 7.55 24.90
CA ASN A 886 -34.22 6.70 26.07
C ASN A 886 -32.71 6.48 26.27
N LEU A 887 -31.86 7.27 25.62
CA LEU A 887 -30.41 7.11 25.66
C LEU A 887 -29.80 7.73 26.93
N LEU A 888 -28.66 7.18 27.36
CA LEU A 888 -27.93 7.69 28.53
C LEU A 888 -26.83 8.67 28.09
N PRO A 889 -26.69 9.83 28.75
CA PRO A 889 -25.60 10.76 28.46
C PRO A 889 -24.25 10.11 28.79
N GLY A 890 -23.28 10.29 27.91
CA GLY A 890 -21.92 9.75 28.04
C GLY A 890 -21.75 8.28 27.65
N LEU A 891 -22.81 7.58 27.24
CA LEU A 891 -22.74 6.21 26.72
C LEU A 891 -22.09 6.20 25.32
N ASP A 892 -21.16 5.27 25.11
CA ASP A 892 -20.61 4.97 23.79
C ASP A 892 -21.51 3.94 23.09
N MET A 893 -22.06 4.29 21.93
CA MET A 893 -22.97 3.46 21.15
C MET A 893 -22.55 3.40 19.68
N ASP A 894 -23.07 2.43 18.92
CA ASP A 894 -22.84 2.39 17.47
C ASP A 894 -23.50 3.58 16.76
N ARG A 895 -22.80 4.17 15.78
CA ARG A 895 -23.31 5.30 14.99
C ARG A 895 -24.63 4.97 14.28
N PHE A 896 -24.81 3.75 13.79
CA PHE A 896 -26.02 3.36 13.07
C PHE A 896 -27.20 3.14 14.00
N GLU A 897 -26.97 2.50 15.16
CA GLU A 897 -27.99 2.38 16.22
C GLU A 897 -28.45 3.76 16.72
N PHE A 898 -27.51 4.70 16.87
CA PHE A 898 -27.82 6.07 17.25
C PHE A 898 -28.67 6.80 16.21
N ARG A 899 -28.32 6.66 14.92
CA ARG A 899 -29.13 7.22 13.83
C ARG A 899 -30.52 6.59 13.79
N GLN A 900 -30.63 5.28 13.96
CA GLN A 900 -31.92 4.57 13.98
C GLN A 900 -32.80 5.04 15.14
N ALA A 901 -32.23 5.23 16.34
CA ALA A 901 -32.96 5.76 17.49
C ALA A 901 -33.51 7.17 17.23
N ASN A 902 -32.70 8.05 16.62
CA ASN A 902 -33.14 9.39 16.23
C ASN A 902 -34.18 9.37 15.09
N GLN A 903 -34.04 8.46 14.13
CA GLN A 903 -34.98 8.32 13.02
C GLN A 903 -36.33 7.79 13.50
N ALA A 904 -36.35 6.84 14.45
CA ALA A 904 -37.57 6.38 15.10
C ALA A 904 -38.31 7.53 15.80
N LEU A 905 -37.56 8.45 16.43
CA LEU A 905 -38.12 9.64 17.07
C LEU A 905 -38.74 10.63 16.05
N SER A 906 -38.21 10.70 14.83
CA SER A 906 -38.70 11.62 13.79
C SER A 906 -40.12 11.30 13.30
N GLY A 907 -40.54 10.03 13.39
CA GLY A 907 -41.90 9.57 13.10
C GLY A 907 -42.88 9.77 14.26
N CYS A 908 -42.40 10.24 15.41
CA CYS A 908 -43.20 10.43 16.61
C CYS A 908 -43.46 11.92 16.90
N LEU A 909 -44.56 12.18 17.62
CA LEU A 909 -44.92 13.48 18.13
C LEU A 909 -44.96 13.42 19.66
N LYS A 910 -44.43 14.46 20.29
CA LYS A 910 -44.51 14.64 21.75
C LYS A 910 -45.79 15.41 22.05
N ILE A 911 -46.68 14.84 22.85
CA ILE A 911 -47.96 15.50 23.15
C ILE A 911 -47.70 16.73 24.00
N THR A 912 -48.10 17.89 23.47
CA THR A 912 -48.01 19.19 24.15
C THR A 912 -49.32 19.57 24.83
N ASP A 913 -50.45 19.09 24.30
CA ASP A 913 -51.78 19.33 24.84
C ASP A 913 -52.62 18.06 24.63
N LYS A 914 -53.14 17.51 25.72
CA LYS A 914 -53.83 16.22 25.76
C LYS A 914 -55.21 16.24 25.09
N GLY A 915 -55.88 17.40 25.03
CA GLY A 915 -57.28 17.46 24.60
C GLY A 915 -58.16 16.48 25.39
N GLU A 916 -59.02 15.73 24.69
CA GLU A 916 -59.83 14.63 25.28
C GLU A 916 -59.30 13.22 24.93
N THR A 917 -58.07 13.12 24.43
CA THR A 917 -57.45 11.82 24.10
C THR A 917 -56.98 11.07 25.35
N MET A 918 -56.79 9.75 25.22
CA MET A 918 -56.30 8.89 26.31
C MET A 918 -54.81 9.09 26.65
N PHE A 919 -54.06 9.85 25.84
CA PHE A 919 -52.63 9.99 26.01
C PHE A 919 -52.25 10.95 27.16
N GLU A 920 -51.01 10.86 27.66
CA GLU A 920 -50.51 11.75 28.70
C GLU A 920 -49.64 12.88 28.13
N GLU A 921 -49.69 14.08 28.72
CA GLU A 921 -48.86 15.19 28.29
C GLU A 921 -47.37 14.86 28.47
N GLY A 922 -46.57 15.15 27.44
CA GLY A 922 -45.14 14.82 27.42
C GLY A 922 -44.81 13.42 26.93
N THR A 923 -45.80 12.55 26.70
CA THR A 923 -45.55 11.23 26.08
C THR A 923 -45.28 11.35 24.58
N ILE A 924 -44.43 10.44 24.09
CA ILE A 924 -44.03 10.35 22.69
C ILE A 924 -44.88 9.26 22.04
N VAL A 925 -45.65 9.63 21.05
CA VAL A 925 -46.56 8.73 20.32
C VAL A 925 -46.27 8.77 18.82
N PRO A 926 -46.39 7.63 18.12
CA PRO A 926 -46.31 7.61 16.66
C PRO A 926 -47.33 8.55 16.05
N ARG A 927 -46.95 9.27 14.99
CA ARG A 927 -47.83 10.23 14.32
C ARG A 927 -49.15 9.60 13.84
N GLU A 928 -49.07 8.40 13.29
CA GLU A 928 -50.25 7.65 12.82
C GLU A 928 -51.23 7.31 13.95
N ALA A 929 -50.72 6.92 15.12
CA ALA A 929 -51.53 6.60 16.28
C ALA A 929 -52.23 7.85 16.85
N LEU A 930 -51.55 8.99 16.84
CA LEU A 930 -52.14 10.28 17.23
C LEU A 930 -53.23 10.70 16.24
N GLU A 931 -52.99 10.56 14.93
CA GLU A 931 -53.96 10.91 13.88
C GLU A 931 -55.22 10.02 13.92
N GLN A 932 -55.06 8.71 14.14
CA GLN A 932 -56.19 7.78 14.30
C GLN A 932 -57.05 8.10 15.53
N GLU A 933 -56.42 8.37 16.67
CA GLU A 933 -57.16 8.69 17.91
C GLU A 933 -57.79 10.09 17.83
N ASN A 934 -57.13 11.05 17.20
CA ASN A 934 -57.71 12.36 16.93
C ASN A 934 -58.93 12.26 16.00
N ALA A 935 -58.86 11.45 14.94
CA ALA A 935 -60.01 11.21 14.06
C ALA A 935 -61.18 10.56 14.83
N ARG A 936 -60.90 9.62 15.74
CA ARG A 936 -61.90 9.02 16.61
C ARG A 936 -62.55 10.05 17.53
N ILE A 937 -61.76 10.89 18.20
CA ILE A 937 -62.26 11.94 19.10
C ILE A 937 -63.07 13.00 18.33
N GLU A 938 -62.64 13.35 17.11
CA GLU A 938 -63.38 14.27 16.24
C GLU A 938 -64.73 13.69 15.82
N THR A 939 -64.82 12.38 15.52
CA THR A 939 -66.12 11.73 15.26
C THR A 939 -67.04 11.69 16.48
N MET A 940 -66.48 11.76 17.69
CA MET A 940 -67.23 11.87 18.95
C MET A 940 -67.53 13.33 19.35
N GLY A 941 -67.08 14.31 18.57
CA GLY A 941 -67.29 15.75 18.82
C GLY A 941 -66.34 16.36 19.86
N GLY A 942 -65.28 15.65 20.25
CA GLY A 942 -64.29 16.10 21.23
C GLY A 942 -63.13 16.91 20.63
N LYS A 943 -62.26 17.44 21.50
CA LYS A 943 -61.08 18.23 21.09
C LYS A 943 -59.87 17.33 20.78
N PRO A 944 -59.23 17.45 19.60
CA PRO A 944 -58.06 16.67 19.23
C PRO A 944 -56.82 17.07 20.05
N ALA A 945 -55.92 16.12 20.29
CA ALA A 945 -54.63 16.35 20.94
C ALA A 945 -53.64 17.02 19.99
N LYS A 946 -52.79 17.90 20.54
CA LYS A 946 -51.71 18.57 19.79
C LYS A 946 -50.35 17.97 20.14
N GLY A 947 -49.58 17.64 19.10
CA GLY A 947 -48.22 17.16 19.20
C GLY A 947 -47.19 18.19 18.74
N GLY A 948 -46.11 18.36 19.52
CA GLY A 948 -44.88 19.05 19.13
C GLY A 948 -43.82 18.08 18.60
N ARG A 949 -42.83 18.61 17.88
CA ARG A 949 -41.69 17.79 17.41
C ARG A 949 -40.78 17.43 18.59
N PRO A 950 -40.47 16.15 18.82
CA PRO A 950 -39.56 15.73 19.88
C PRO A 950 -38.11 16.15 19.54
N LYS A 951 -37.30 16.40 20.58
CA LYS A 951 -35.89 16.81 20.42
C LYS A 951 -35.01 15.58 20.19
N PRO A 952 -34.25 15.51 19.07
CA PRO A 952 -33.35 14.40 18.82
C PRO A 952 -32.15 14.40 19.78
N ALA A 953 -31.56 13.23 19.99
CA ALA A 953 -30.31 13.11 20.72
C ALA A 953 -29.14 13.70 19.89
N THR A 954 -28.15 14.25 20.58
CA THR A 954 -26.89 14.76 20.02
C THR A 954 -25.73 13.91 20.51
N ALA A 955 -24.77 13.63 19.63
CA ALA A 955 -23.61 12.81 19.94
C ALA A 955 -22.38 13.32 19.17
N SER A 956 -21.20 13.08 19.73
CA SER A 956 -19.92 13.34 19.08
C SER A 956 -19.23 12.03 18.70
N THR A 957 -18.70 11.96 17.48
CA THR A 957 -17.94 10.81 16.99
C THR A 957 -16.68 10.60 17.83
N GLN A 958 -16.38 9.34 18.13
CA GLN A 958 -15.20 8.96 18.90
C GLN A 958 -14.21 8.21 18.01
N LEU A 959 -12.94 8.58 18.08
CA LEU A 959 -11.86 7.81 17.50
C LEU A 959 -11.38 6.77 18.53
N LEU A 960 -11.54 5.49 18.25
CA LEU A 960 -11.06 4.41 19.11
C LEU A 960 -9.90 3.67 18.44
N GLY A 961 -8.89 3.31 19.25
CA GLY A 961 -7.84 2.40 18.80
C GLY A 961 -8.40 1.00 18.51
N ILE A 962 -7.76 0.26 17.60
CA ILE A 962 -8.24 -1.06 17.15
C ILE A 962 -8.49 -2.05 18.30
N THR A 963 -7.65 -2.07 19.34
CA THR A 963 -7.85 -3.00 20.47
C THR A 963 -9.13 -2.66 21.25
N LYS A 964 -9.36 -1.37 21.51
CA LYS A 964 -10.57 -0.92 22.25
C LYS A 964 -11.84 -1.10 21.41
N ALA A 965 -11.75 -0.87 20.10
CA ALA A 965 -12.85 -1.10 19.16
C ALA A 965 -13.27 -2.58 19.11
N SER A 966 -12.31 -3.53 19.11
CA SER A 966 -12.60 -4.98 19.13
C SER A 966 -13.27 -5.44 20.41
N VAL A 967 -12.83 -4.96 21.58
CA VAL A 967 -13.42 -5.36 22.87
C VAL A 967 -14.86 -4.85 23.01
N GLN A 968 -15.18 -3.69 22.42
CA GLN A 968 -16.53 -3.10 22.41
C GLN A 968 -17.40 -3.57 21.22
N SER A 969 -17.11 -4.76 20.68
CA SER A 969 -17.96 -5.40 19.67
C SER A 969 -19.37 -5.69 20.22
N ALA A 970 -20.35 -5.75 19.32
CA ALA A 970 -21.72 -6.10 19.66
C ALA A 970 -21.84 -7.56 20.14
N SER A 971 -21.14 -8.49 19.47
CA SER A 971 -21.07 -9.89 19.88
C SER A 971 -20.13 -10.06 21.07
N PHE A 972 -20.68 -10.53 22.19
CA PHE A 972 -19.89 -10.84 23.37
C PHE A 972 -19.09 -12.14 23.18
N ILE A 973 -19.57 -13.09 22.36
CA ILE A 973 -18.86 -14.34 22.03
C ILE A 973 -17.57 -14.01 21.27
N SER A 974 -17.69 -13.16 20.25
CA SER A 974 -16.52 -12.69 19.50
C SER A 974 -15.56 -11.91 20.39
N ALA A 975 -16.05 -10.96 21.20
CA ALA A 975 -15.20 -10.16 22.08
C ALA A 975 -14.46 -11.02 23.13
N ALA A 976 -15.14 -12.02 23.71
CA ALA A 976 -14.58 -12.92 24.71
C ALA A 976 -13.42 -13.80 24.16
N SER A 977 -13.44 -14.10 22.86
CA SER A 977 -12.38 -14.87 22.19
C SER A 977 -11.08 -14.08 21.96
N PHE A 978 -11.12 -12.74 22.08
CA PHE A 978 -9.99 -11.87 21.76
C PHE A 978 -9.08 -11.63 22.98
N GLN A 979 -9.57 -10.84 23.95
CA GLN A 979 -8.87 -10.42 25.17
C GLN A 979 -9.86 -10.10 26.29
N GLU A 980 -9.38 -10.07 27.54
CA GLU A 980 -10.19 -9.74 28.72
C GLU A 980 -11.46 -10.60 28.89
N THR A 981 -11.40 -11.89 28.52
CA THR A 981 -12.54 -12.83 28.51
C THR A 981 -13.40 -12.76 29.76
N THR A 982 -12.80 -12.75 30.95
CA THR A 982 -13.52 -12.69 32.23
C THR A 982 -14.36 -11.42 32.37
N LYS A 983 -13.80 -10.27 31.98
CA LYS A 983 -14.48 -8.98 32.07
C LYS A 983 -15.65 -8.91 31.08
N VAL A 984 -15.40 -9.30 29.83
CA VAL A 984 -16.43 -9.31 28.77
C VAL A 984 -17.61 -10.20 29.15
N LEU A 985 -17.35 -11.42 29.65
CA LEU A 985 -18.40 -12.34 30.06
C LEU A 985 -19.15 -11.84 31.30
N THR A 986 -18.45 -11.20 32.25
CA THR A 986 -19.09 -10.62 33.44
C THR A 986 -20.03 -9.48 33.05
N GLU A 987 -19.59 -8.55 32.19
CA GLU A 987 -20.42 -7.46 31.70
C GLU A 987 -21.63 -7.96 30.89
N ALA A 988 -21.43 -8.98 30.04
CA ALA A 988 -22.51 -9.59 29.28
C ALA A 988 -23.53 -10.31 30.18
N ALA A 989 -23.06 -11.03 31.21
CA ALA A 989 -23.91 -11.71 32.17
C ALA A 989 -24.70 -10.73 33.06
N LEU A 990 -24.07 -9.65 33.53
CA LEU A 990 -24.74 -8.60 34.31
C LEU A 990 -25.82 -7.87 33.49
N ALA A 991 -25.56 -7.65 32.19
CA ALA A 991 -26.50 -6.99 31.29
C ALA A 991 -27.54 -7.94 30.67
N GLY A 992 -27.42 -9.27 30.88
CA GLY A 992 -28.31 -10.26 30.27
C GLY A 992 -28.29 -10.24 28.73
N LYS A 993 -27.12 -9.97 28.12
CA LYS A 993 -27.00 -9.82 26.65
C LYS A 993 -27.31 -11.12 25.91
N SER A 994 -28.07 -11.02 24.82
CA SER A 994 -28.25 -12.06 23.81
C SER A 994 -27.41 -11.77 22.57
N ASP A 995 -26.93 -12.81 21.90
CA ASP A 995 -26.15 -12.72 20.67
C ASP A 995 -26.92 -13.34 19.50
N GLU A 996 -27.02 -12.61 18.38
CA GLU A 996 -27.78 -13.03 17.19
C GLU A 996 -26.93 -13.74 16.14
N LEU A 997 -25.63 -13.96 16.42
CA LEU A 997 -24.71 -14.69 15.54
C LEU A 997 -24.56 -14.09 14.13
N VAL A 998 -24.50 -12.77 14.02
CA VAL A 998 -24.42 -12.05 12.74
C VAL A 998 -22.99 -12.02 12.18
N GLY A 999 -21.97 -12.16 13.03
CA GLY A 999 -20.56 -12.11 12.69
C GLY A 999 -19.95 -13.43 12.24
N LEU A 1000 -18.71 -13.38 11.76
CA LEU A 1000 -17.99 -14.58 11.29
C LEU A 1000 -17.56 -15.49 12.45
N LYS A 1001 -16.98 -14.91 13.51
CA LYS A 1001 -16.23 -15.64 14.54
C LYS A 1001 -17.12 -16.47 15.45
N GLU A 1002 -18.25 -15.91 15.88
CA GLU A 1002 -19.29 -16.62 16.62
C GLU A 1002 -19.81 -17.86 15.86
N ASN A 1003 -20.05 -17.76 14.55
CA ASN A 1003 -20.45 -18.92 13.74
C ASN A 1003 -19.34 -19.96 13.62
N VAL A 1004 -18.08 -19.55 13.46
CA VAL A 1004 -16.94 -20.48 13.47
C VAL A 1004 -16.82 -21.22 14.82
N ILE A 1005 -16.97 -20.51 15.94
CA ILE A 1005 -16.85 -21.11 17.29
C ILE A 1005 -17.96 -22.14 17.55
N LEU A 1006 -19.18 -21.88 17.07
CA LEU A 1006 -20.32 -22.77 17.24
C LEU A 1006 -20.40 -23.88 16.17
N GLY A 1007 -19.58 -23.80 15.11
CA GLY A 1007 -19.58 -24.77 14.01
C GLY A 1007 -20.71 -24.57 13.00
N HIS A 1008 -21.21 -23.34 12.86
CA HIS A 1008 -22.18 -22.95 11.83
C HIS A 1008 -21.48 -22.44 10.57
N LEU A 1009 -22.23 -22.37 9.46
CA LEU A 1009 -21.76 -21.70 8.25
C LEU A 1009 -21.54 -20.21 8.52
N ILE A 1010 -20.42 -19.68 8.02
CA ILE A 1010 -20.11 -18.27 8.17
C ILE A 1010 -21.02 -17.41 7.28
N PRO A 1011 -21.49 -16.23 7.74
CA PRO A 1011 -22.34 -15.33 6.95
C PRO A 1011 -21.53 -14.51 5.91
N ALA A 1012 -20.66 -15.20 5.16
CA ALA A 1012 -19.86 -14.65 4.06
C ALA A 1012 -19.55 -15.75 3.05
N GLY A 1013 -19.18 -15.35 1.83
CA GLY A 1013 -18.93 -16.26 0.73
C GLY A 1013 -20.14 -17.17 0.47
N THR A 1014 -19.89 -18.47 0.34
CA THR A 1014 -20.90 -19.51 0.10
C THR A 1014 -21.97 -19.62 1.19
N GLY A 1015 -21.68 -19.15 2.42
CA GLY A 1015 -22.65 -19.12 3.52
C GLY A 1015 -23.54 -17.87 3.56
N PHE A 1016 -23.39 -16.94 2.61
CA PHE A 1016 -24.25 -15.75 2.51
C PHE A 1016 -25.63 -16.12 1.95
N ARG A 1017 -26.70 -15.50 2.48
CA ARG A 1017 -28.11 -15.90 2.21
C ARG A 1017 -28.43 -15.96 0.72
N THR A 1018 -28.00 -14.97 -0.06
CA THR A 1018 -28.22 -14.93 -1.51
C THR A 1018 -27.75 -16.20 -2.22
N PHE A 1019 -26.62 -16.78 -1.81
CA PHE A 1019 -26.11 -18.02 -2.41
C PHE A 1019 -26.79 -19.27 -1.87
N GLN A 1020 -27.22 -19.27 -0.61
CA GLN A 1020 -27.97 -20.38 -0.02
C GLN A 1020 -29.39 -20.50 -0.59
N GLU A 1021 -30.02 -19.37 -0.89
CA GLU A 1021 -31.36 -19.30 -1.47
C GLU A 1021 -31.34 -19.47 -3.01
N SER A 1022 -30.15 -19.47 -3.63
CA SER A 1022 -30.01 -19.64 -5.07
C SER A 1022 -30.32 -21.08 -5.50
N GLU A 1023 -31.29 -21.24 -6.42
CA GLU A 1023 -31.62 -22.54 -7.00
C GLU A 1023 -30.74 -22.87 -8.22
N VAL A 1024 -30.13 -24.05 -8.22
CA VAL A 1024 -29.32 -24.53 -9.35
C VAL A 1024 -30.22 -25.05 -10.48
N ARG A 1025 -30.25 -24.37 -11.61
CA ARG A 1025 -30.97 -24.83 -12.81
C ARG A 1025 -30.11 -25.81 -13.61
N TYR A 1026 -30.41 -27.10 -13.51
CA TYR A 1026 -29.73 -28.14 -14.30
C TYR A 1026 -29.95 -27.93 -15.80
N ARG A 1027 -28.86 -27.95 -16.60
CA ARG A 1027 -28.95 -28.12 -18.06
C ARG A 1027 -28.96 -29.61 -18.38
N PRO A 1028 -30.11 -30.21 -18.78
CA PRO A 1028 -30.23 -31.66 -18.97
C PRO A 1028 -29.29 -32.19 -20.07
N GLU A 1029 -29.00 -31.38 -21.09
CA GLU A 1029 -28.09 -31.72 -22.20
C GLU A 1029 -26.65 -32.01 -21.72
N ALA A 1030 -26.14 -31.26 -20.74
CA ALA A 1030 -24.79 -31.44 -20.21
C ALA A 1030 -24.66 -32.74 -19.39
N LEU A 1031 -25.71 -33.13 -18.67
CA LEU A 1031 -25.77 -34.39 -17.92
C LEU A 1031 -25.77 -35.60 -18.85
N GLN A 1032 -26.52 -35.53 -19.95
CA GLN A 1032 -26.55 -36.60 -20.96
C GLN A 1032 -25.20 -36.73 -21.67
N ALA A 1033 -24.56 -35.60 -22.01
CA ALA A 1033 -23.21 -35.60 -22.59
C ALA A 1033 -22.18 -36.22 -21.64
N MET A 1034 -22.19 -35.85 -20.36
CA MET A 1034 -21.29 -36.44 -19.35
C MET A 1034 -21.56 -37.93 -19.11
N ALA A 1035 -22.82 -38.37 -19.13
CA ALA A 1035 -23.16 -39.78 -19.00
C ALA A 1035 -22.63 -40.61 -20.20
N ALA A 1036 -22.82 -40.10 -21.43
CA ALA A 1036 -22.33 -40.73 -22.64
C ALA A 1036 -20.78 -40.78 -22.70
N GLU A 1037 -20.12 -39.72 -22.21
CA GLU A 1037 -18.66 -39.67 -22.11
C GLU A 1037 -18.11 -40.67 -21.07
N LYS A 1038 -18.83 -40.86 -19.96
CA LYS A 1038 -18.50 -41.83 -18.91
C LYS A 1038 -18.66 -43.27 -19.40
N GLU A 1039 -19.71 -43.56 -20.18
CA GLU A 1039 -19.87 -44.87 -20.85
C GLU A 1039 -18.75 -45.13 -21.85
N ARG A 1040 -18.41 -44.15 -22.70
CA ARG A 1040 -17.30 -44.27 -23.66
C ARG A 1040 -15.97 -44.51 -22.95
N ALA A 1041 -15.68 -43.76 -21.89
CA ALA A 1041 -14.46 -43.92 -21.11
C ALA A 1041 -14.35 -45.33 -20.51
N LEU A 1042 -15.45 -45.87 -19.95
CA LEU A 1042 -15.51 -47.21 -19.38
C LEU A 1042 -15.20 -48.30 -20.41
N VAL A 1043 -15.72 -48.14 -21.63
CA VAL A 1043 -15.52 -49.06 -22.75
C VAL A 1043 -14.08 -49.00 -23.27
N THR A 1044 -13.47 -47.82 -23.33
CA THR A 1044 -12.05 -47.67 -23.74
C THR A 1044 -11.06 -48.15 -22.68
N SER A 1045 -11.38 -48.07 -21.39
CA SER A 1045 -10.44 -48.43 -20.31
C SER A 1045 -10.36 -49.93 -20.03
N PHE A 1046 -11.36 -50.73 -20.41
CA PHE A 1046 -11.38 -52.18 -20.16
C PHE A 1046 -11.85 -52.98 -21.39
N PRO A 1047 -10.97 -53.25 -22.38
CA PRO A 1047 -11.32 -54.01 -23.58
C PRO A 1047 -11.65 -55.50 -23.29
N LEU A 1048 -11.22 -56.01 -22.14
CA LEU A 1048 -11.30 -57.43 -21.77
C LEU A 1048 -12.69 -57.89 -21.29
N LEU A 1049 -13.65 -56.97 -21.13
CA LEU A 1049 -15.01 -57.29 -20.65
C LEU A 1049 -15.97 -57.80 -21.74
N GLN A 1050 -15.57 -57.88 -23.01
CA GLN A 1050 -16.38 -58.42 -24.11
C GLN A 1050 -15.80 -59.69 -24.77
N GLY A 1051 -14.90 -60.40 -24.07
CA GLY A 1051 -14.36 -61.68 -24.52
C GLY A 1051 -15.16 -62.88 -24.02
N GLY A 1052 -16.47 -62.95 -24.30
CA GLY A 1052 -17.30 -64.12 -23.97
C GLY A 1052 -18.72 -63.99 -24.51
N ASP A 1053 -19.12 -64.95 -25.36
CA ASP A 1053 -20.43 -65.12 -26.03
C ASP A 1053 -20.83 -64.09 -27.09
N ASP A 1054 -20.46 -64.33 -28.36
CA ASP A 1054 -21.23 -65.18 -29.27
C ASP A 1054 -20.74 -65.00 -30.73
N GLY A 1055 -20.58 -66.12 -31.43
CA GLY A 1055 -20.20 -66.14 -32.84
C GLY A 1055 -21.40 -65.97 -33.77
N ASN A 1056 -21.34 -64.98 -34.66
CA ASN A 1056 -21.63 -65.15 -36.09
C ASN A 1056 -21.27 -63.87 -36.86
N GLY A 1057 -20.60 -64.03 -38.00
CA GLY A 1057 -19.89 -62.94 -38.68
C GLY A 1057 -20.73 -62.04 -39.58
N ALA A 1058 -20.13 -60.91 -39.96
CA ALA A 1058 -20.08 -60.39 -41.33
C ALA A 1058 -19.30 -59.06 -41.38
N SER A 1059 -18.35 -59.01 -42.32
CA SER A 1059 -17.81 -57.87 -43.09
C SER A 1059 -17.60 -56.49 -42.44
N ALA A 1060 -16.34 -56.06 -42.54
CA ALA A 1060 -15.91 -54.67 -42.50
C ALA A 1060 -16.56 -53.82 -43.61
N GLU A 1061 -17.06 -52.63 -43.25
CA GLU A 1061 -17.14 -51.48 -44.15
C GLU A 1061 -16.75 -50.18 -43.42
N THR A 1062 -15.96 -49.40 -44.14
CA THR A 1062 -15.30 -48.13 -43.82
C THR A 1062 -16.26 -46.98 -43.51
N ALA A 1063 -15.94 -46.18 -42.48
CA ALA A 1063 -16.57 -44.88 -42.23
C ALA A 1063 -15.78 -43.73 -42.92
N PRO A 1064 -16.47 -42.71 -43.48
CA PRO A 1064 -15.85 -41.65 -44.27
C PRO A 1064 -15.35 -40.48 -43.41
N ALA A 1065 -14.37 -39.77 -43.95
CA ALA A 1065 -13.84 -38.51 -43.44
C ALA A 1065 -14.87 -37.37 -43.56
N GLU A 1066 -15.03 -36.57 -42.50
CA GLU A 1066 -15.79 -35.32 -42.53
C GLU A 1066 -14.94 -34.16 -43.06
N PRO A 1067 -15.51 -33.24 -43.87
CA PRO A 1067 -14.79 -32.08 -44.38
C PRO A 1067 -14.90 -30.87 -43.44
N VAL A 1068 -13.79 -30.16 -43.35
CA VAL A 1068 -13.67 -28.81 -42.81
C VAL A 1068 -14.39 -27.82 -43.73
N GLN A 1069 -15.31 -27.01 -43.20
CA GLN A 1069 -15.69 -25.73 -43.81
C GLN A 1069 -15.84 -24.63 -42.76
N SER A 1070 -15.22 -23.51 -43.10
CA SER A 1070 -15.09 -22.26 -42.38
C SER A 1070 -15.98 -21.17 -42.97
N GLU A 1071 -16.26 -20.16 -42.13
CA GLU A 1071 -16.77 -18.80 -42.39
C GLU A 1071 -18.31 -18.56 -42.30
N PRO A 1072 -18.78 -17.30 -42.15
CA PRO A 1072 -18.89 -16.59 -40.87
C PRO A 1072 -20.32 -16.05 -40.61
N VAL A 1073 -20.69 -15.75 -39.37
CA VAL A 1073 -22.01 -15.15 -39.05
C VAL A 1073 -21.89 -13.63 -38.90
N PRO A 1074 -22.75 -12.81 -39.54
CA PRO A 1074 -22.64 -11.36 -39.52
C PRO A 1074 -23.30 -10.73 -38.29
N GLU A 1075 -22.88 -9.50 -38.00
CA GLU A 1075 -23.46 -8.57 -37.04
C GLU A 1075 -24.95 -8.31 -37.31
N THR A 1076 -25.80 -8.41 -36.28
CA THR A 1076 -27.03 -7.60 -36.19
C THR A 1076 -27.31 -7.22 -34.74
N SER A 1077 -27.38 -5.91 -34.55
CA SER A 1077 -27.91 -5.14 -33.45
C SER A 1077 -29.39 -5.43 -33.13
N SER A 1078 -29.79 -5.00 -31.92
CA SER A 1078 -31.14 -4.68 -31.44
C SER A 1078 -32.12 -5.81 -31.13
N ILE A 1079 -32.05 -6.37 -29.91
CA ILE A 1079 -33.24 -6.76 -29.10
C ILE A 1079 -32.88 -6.55 -27.62
N LEU A 1080 -33.13 -5.35 -27.08
CA LEU A 1080 -32.95 -5.05 -25.64
C LEU A 1080 -34.07 -4.14 -25.06
N ASP A 1081 -35.26 -4.12 -25.68
CA ASP A 1081 -36.33 -3.17 -25.32
C ASP A 1081 -37.71 -3.81 -25.05
N SER A 1082 -37.81 -5.00 -24.42
CA SER A 1082 -39.14 -5.56 -24.12
C SER A 1082 -39.25 -6.48 -22.90
N LEU A 1083 -38.60 -6.16 -21.77
CA LEU A 1083 -38.78 -6.94 -20.52
C LEU A 1083 -39.00 -6.10 -19.25
N PHE A 1084 -39.48 -4.85 -19.38
CA PHE A 1084 -39.93 -4.06 -18.23
C PHE A 1084 -41.39 -3.62 -18.38
N THR A 1085 -42.31 -4.44 -17.86
CA THR A 1085 -43.61 -3.98 -17.33
C THR A 1085 -43.92 -4.80 -16.07
N PRO A 1086 -44.22 -4.16 -14.92
CA PRO A 1086 -44.66 -4.84 -13.73
C PRO A 1086 -46.19 -4.98 -13.75
N ASP A 1087 -46.71 -6.21 -13.72
CA ASP A 1087 -48.14 -6.44 -13.47
C ASP A 1087 -48.38 -6.58 -11.95
N GLU A 1088 -49.25 -5.71 -11.43
CA GLU A 1088 -49.83 -5.77 -10.09
C GLU A 1088 -50.73 -7.00 -9.89
N PRO A 1089 -50.94 -7.48 -8.65
CA PRO A 1089 -51.87 -8.57 -8.37
C PRO A 1089 -53.28 -8.01 -8.09
N SER A 1090 -54.26 -8.36 -8.93
CA SER A 1090 -55.68 -8.21 -8.60
C SER A 1090 -56.23 -9.50 -8.00
N SER A 1091 -56.71 -9.39 -6.76
CA SER A 1091 -57.62 -10.31 -6.07
C SER A 1091 -58.89 -10.62 -6.88
N SER A 1092 -59.34 -11.89 -6.90
CA SER A 1092 -60.68 -12.32 -6.48
C SER A 1092 -61.06 -13.71 -7.01
N GLU A 1093 -61.47 -14.58 -6.07
CA GLU A 1093 -62.58 -15.55 -6.15
C GLU A 1093 -62.58 -16.71 -7.18
N GLY A 1094 -62.81 -17.92 -6.66
CA GLY A 1094 -63.74 -18.86 -7.29
C GLY A 1094 -63.32 -20.33 -7.38
N GLN A 1095 -63.74 -21.11 -6.38
CA GLN A 1095 -63.78 -22.59 -6.24
C GLN A 1095 -62.52 -23.35 -5.82
#